data_AF-A0A3A0C6W3-F1
#
_entry.id   AF-A0A3A0C6W3-F1
#
_cell.length_a   1.000
_cell.length_b   1.000
_cell.length_c   1.000
_cell.angle_alpha   90.00
_cell.angle_beta   90.00
_cell.angle_gamma   90.00
#
_symmetry.space_group_name_H-M   'P 1'
#
loop_
_entity.id
_entity.type
_entity.pdbx_description
1 polymer ?
#
loop_
_entity_poly.entity_id
_entity_poly.type
_entity_poly.pdbx_seq_one_letter_code
_entity_poly.pdbx_strand_id
1 'polypeptide(L)'
;MKRTIFALAAALAAGLAPATALAAPITDFSYFNTVPNTVISFEQDGTGNTLLNPPNNYTFPSTEYAAQGVTINPDVRLARDNDSCFRIVQSFNGSLPFGLIASQTSSIEFDPPTTAFAVSFVAIQFQFATFTALDENNNVIETATFAPPFVDGFGCGFLEYGVIGIASTTPIHRVNIAAPSGSIDRLTFALPGDSDGDGVLDENDNCVSVPNPGQEDADGDGLGDACDACPNDVDNDADGDGICGDVDNCPAAANADQTNTDGDGQGDACDPDDDNDGVPDGEDEAPLNQFACRDSDADGCDDCTSGVENAASDGLDTDGDGTCDVGDPDDDNDTVLDGADADPYNAFVCGDSDGDGCDDCSVTGGPPSTTNDGPDFDNDGFCDAGDLDDDMDGVSDDMDNDPFDPFVCRDADADGCDDCGILGSPDPSIDGLDFDADGLCDDGDPDDDNDGLSDVDEATYGTNPFDGDTDNDGLLDGTEVDMAMGGGCPNPLTADSDGDTITDGDETAGDTDPCSTDTDNDGVPDNIDPLPTQPGVTQDFLEDWVRELATDTIPSLDLSLFTGPNNNAKRGRRNSFTVRAAVAANAIANGNYIVAIVALETIYVQINGQGPIPDWMHPSPEQAALADEIEQLIDLLILML
;
A
#
# COMPACT_ATOMS: atom_id res chain seq x y z
N MET A 1 -56.56 -36.49 -15.23
CA MET A 1 -57.68 -37.47 -15.29
C MET A 1 -58.90 -36.94 -14.50
N LYS A 2 -60.07 -36.86 -15.16
CA LYS A 2 -61.44 -36.43 -14.69
C LYS A 2 -61.66 -34.92 -14.51
N ARG A 3 -62.69 -34.24 -15.04
CA ARG A 3 -63.81 -34.46 -15.99
C ARG A 3 -64.44 -33.04 -16.21
N THR A 4 -64.41 -32.43 -17.41
CA THR A 4 -65.49 -32.33 -18.44
C THR A 4 -66.74 -31.43 -18.15
N ILE A 5 -67.22 -30.77 -19.25
CA ILE A 5 -68.58 -30.31 -19.66
C ILE A 5 -68.86 -28.78 -19.43
N PHE A 6 -69.24 -27.88 -20.39
CA PHE A 6 -70.16 -27.81 -21.57
C PHE A 6 -69.56 -26.88 -22.68
N ALA A 7 -69.46 -27.22 -23.99
CA ALA A 7 -70.48 -27.20 -25.09
C ALA A 7 -71.07 -25.81 -25.42
N LEU A 8 -71.30 -25.32 -26.66
CA LEU A 8 -71.12 -25.72 -28.07
C LEU A 8 -71.54 -24.50 -28.96
N ALA A 9 -71.01 -24.42 -30.20
CA ALA A 9 -71.55 -23.74 -31.40
C ALA A 9 -71.47 -22.19 -31.47
N ALA A 10 -71.16 -21.52 -32.60
CA ALA A 10 -70.79 -21.90 -33.96
C ALA A 10 -70.32 -20.61 -34.69
N ALA A 11 -69.45 -20.74 -35.70
CA ALA A 11 -69.46 -19.83 -36.85
C ALA A 11 -68.97 -20.59 -38.09
N LEU A 12 -69.92 -21.01 -38.93
CA LEU A 12 -69.71 -21.53 -40.26
C LEU A 12 -70.07 -20.43 -41.27
N ALA A 13 -69.27 -20.36 -42.33
CA ALA A 13 -69.61 -19.89 -43.68
C ALA A 13 -69.84 -18.38 -43.95
N ALA A 14 -68.94 -17.87 -44.80
CA ALA A 14 -69.22 -17.16 -46.04
C ALA A 14 -70.38 -16.16 -46.07
N GLY A 15 -70.05 -14.88 -46.25
CA GLY A 15 -71.02 -13.86 -46.63
C GLY A 15 -70.39 -12.49 -46.79
N LEU A 16 -70.06 -12.15 -48.04
CA LEU A 16 -69.79 -10.78 -48.50
C LEU A 16 -70.83 -9.79 -47.97
N ALA A 17 -70.39 -8.82 -47.17
CA ALA A 17 -70.97 -7.49 -47.08
C ALA A 17 -69.86 -6.51 -46.64
N PRO A 18 -69.70 -5.34 -47.27
CA PRO A 18 -68.64 -4.41 -46.89
C PRO A 18 -69.07 -3.71 -45.60
N ALA A 19 -68.43 -4.06 -44.49
CA ALA A 19 -68.62 -3.35 -43.23
C ALA A 19 -67.73 -2.09 -43.27
N THR A 20 -68.41 -0.97 -43.46
CA THR A 20 -67.96 0.40 -43.22
C THR A 20 -67.02 0.52 -42.03
N ALA A 21 -65.89 1.21 -42.23
CA ALA A 21 -64.92 1.57 -41.20
C ALA A 21 -65.61 2.15 -39.95
N LEU A 22 -65.50 1.45 -38.82
CA LEU A 22 -65.78 2.00 -37.50
C LEU A 22 -64.44 2.46 -36.91
N ALA A 23 -64.16 3.76 -37.01
CA ALA A 23 -63.19 4.40 -36.14
C ALA A 23 -63.91 4.75 -34.84
N ALA A 24 -63.50 4.16 -33.71
CA ALA A 24 -63.93 4.57 -32.38
C ALA A 24 -62.74 5.28 -31.70
N PRO A 25 -62.83 6.58 -31.35
CA PRO A 25 -61.77 7.26 -30.63
C PRO A 25 -61.79 6.87 -29.16
N ILE A 26 -60.63 6.52 -28.60
CA ILE A 26 -60.45 6.25 -27.17
C ILE A 26 -59.97 7.56 -26.51
N THR A 27 -60.75 8.09 -25.58
CA THR A 27 -60.42 9.26 -24.77
C THR A 27 -60.44 8.88 -23.29
N ASP A 28 -59.33 8.44 -22.70
CA ASP A 28 -59.11 8.58 -21.25
C ASP A 28 -57.63 8.54 -20.88
N PHE A 29 -57.17 9.49 -20.08
CA PHE A 29 -55.76 9.68 -19.67
C PHE A 29 -55.64 10.09 -18.20
N SER A 30 -56.40 9.45 -17.32
CA SER A 30 -56.28 9.62 -15.87
C SER A 30 -55.58 8.42 -15.21
N TYR A 31 -54.26 8.28 -15.36
CA TYR A 31 -53.52 7.23 -14.61
C TYR A 31 -52.11 7.58 -14.14
N PHE A 32 -51.67 8.84 -14.23
CA PHE A 32 -50.32 9.26 -13.82
C PHE A 32 -50.21 9.86 -12.41
N ASN A 33 -51.28 9.87 -11.61
CA ASN A 33 -51.28 10.51 -10.28
C ASN A 33 -51.88 9.60 -9.20
N THR A 34 -51.31 8.42 -8.92
CA THR A 34 -51.49 7.70 -7.63
C THR A 34 -50.61 6.45 -7.53
N VAL A 35 -49.31 6.59 -7.27
CA VAL A 35 -48.54 5.61 -6.47
C VAL A 35 -47.41 6.37 -5.74
N PRO A 36 -47.41 6.43 -4.39
CA PRO A 36 -46.30 7.03 -3.65
C PRO A 36 -45.17 6.00 -3.48
N ASN A 37 -43.92 6.45 -3.70
CA ASN A 37 -42.65 5.72 -3.50
C ASN A 37 -42.07 4.91 -4.67
N THR A 38 -42.16 5.42 -5.90
CA THR A 38 -41.18 5.08 -6.94
C THR A 38 -40.36 6.31 -7.26
N VAL A 39 -39.09 6.32 -6.86
CA VAL A 39 -38.14 7.38 -7.24
C VAL A 39 -37.83 7.19 -8.73
N ILE A 40 -38.43 8.02 -9.57
CA ILE A 40 -38.08 8.11 -10.99
C ILE A 40 -36.82 8.97 -11.07
N SER A 41 -35.70 8.36 -11.44
CA SER A 41 -34.44 9.07 -11.70
C SER A 41 -34.53 9.79 -13.05
N PHE A 42 -34.25 11.08 -13.06
CA PHE A 42 -34.15 11.88 -14.28
C PHE A 42 -32.67 12.17 -14.54
N GLU A 43 -32.16 11.74 -15.69
CA GLU A 43 -30.83 12.16 -16.16
C GLU A 43 -30.98 13.22 -17.24
N GLN A 44 -30.12 14.25 -17.18
CA GLN A 44 -29.93 15.17 -18.29
C GLN A 44 -28.90 14.56 -19.24
N ASP A 45 -29.24 14.45 -20.52
CA ASP A 45 -28.20 14.21 -21.52
C ASP A 45 -27.27 15.44 -21.63
N GLY A 46 -26.10 15.25 -22.24
CA GLY A 46 -25.10 16.31 -22.45
C GLY A 46 -25.56 17.51 -23.30
N THR A 47 -26.83 17.57 -23.70
CA THR A 47 -27.47 18.70 -24.38
C THR A 47 -28.55 19.41 -23.54
N GLY A 48 -28.83 18.92 -22.33
CA GLY A 48 -29.71 19.56 -21.35
C GLY A 48 -31.15 19.04 -21.32
N ASN A 49 -31.49 17.97 -22.05
CA ASN A 49 -32.84 17.38 -22.07
C ASN A 49 -33.04 16.38 -20.93
N THR A 50 -34.23 16.38 -20.31
CA THR A 50 -34.58 15.47 -19.21
C THR A 50 -35.15 14.15 -19.73
N LEU A 51 -34.48 13.02 -19.48
CA LEU A 51 -34.90 11.69 -19.92
C LEU A 51 -35.64 10.94 -18.81
N LEU A 52 -36.71 10.22 -19.18
CA LEU A 52 -37.41 9.25 -18.34
C LEU A 52 -36.80 7.86 -18.55
N ASN A 53 -36.26 7.25 -17.50
CA ASN A 53 -35.74 5.89 -17.52
C ASN A 53 -36.61 4.99 -16.62
N PRO A 54 -37.50 4.14 -17.16
CA PRO A 54 -38.20 3.15 -16.35
C PRO A 54 -37.24 2.01 -15.95
N PRO A 55 -37.37 1.44 -14.73
CA PRO A 55 -36.57 0.28 -14.34
C PRO A 55 -36.92 -0.95 -15.18
N ASN A 56 -35.90 -1.75 -15.52
CA ASN A 56 -36.05 -3.02 -16.22
C ASN A 56 -37.07 -3.91 -15.49
N ASN A 57 -38.07 -4.43 -16.22
CA ASN A 57 -39.24 -5.22 -15.76
C ASN A 57 -40.42 -4.44 -15.17
N TYR A 58 -41.20 -3.77 -16.02
CA TYR A 58 -42.57 -3.35 -15.69
C TYR A 58 -43.59 -3.98 -16.63
N THR A 59 -44.39 -4.92 -16.13
CA THR A 59 -45.51 -5.56 -16.84
C THR A 59 -46.82 -4.96 -16.35
N PHE A 60 -47.66 -4.42 -17.25
CA PHE A 60 -48.96 -3.86 -16.88
C PHE A 60 -49.98 -4.96 -16.51
N PRO A 61 -50.67 -4.88 -15.38
CA PRO A 61 -51.72 -5.82 -15.04
C PRO A 61 -53.06 -5.31 -15.58
N SER A 62 -53.49 -5.77 -16.75
CA SER A 62 -54.92 -5.83 -17.07
C SER A 62 -55.26 -6.95 -18.05
N THR A 63 -56.27 -7.73 -17.68
CA THR A 63 -56.74 -8.98 -18.29
C THR A 63 -57.56 -8.81 -19.58
N GLU A 64 -57.55 -7.62 -20.19
CA GLU A 64 -58.29 -7.36 -21.44
C GLU A 64 -57.38 -7.18 -22.67
N TYR A 65 -56.05 -7.10 -22.49
CA TYR A 65 -55.09 -6.80 -23.56
C TYR A 65 -54.11 -7.94 -23.91
N ALA A 66 -54.05 -9.01 -23.10
CA ALA A 66 -53.23 -10.20 -23.40
C ALA A 66 -53.78 -11.03 -24.58
N ALA A 67 -55.04 -10.83 -24.98
CA ALA A 67 -55.68 -11.59 -26.06
C ALA A 67 -55.35 -11.09 -27.48
N GLN A 68 -54.47 -10.08 -27.64
CA GLN A 68 -54.10 -9.53 -28.95
C GLN A 68 -52.58 -9.54 -29.23
N GLY A 69 -51.74 -10.12 -28.37
CA GLY A 69 -50.32 -10.34 -28.66
C GLY A 69 -49.53 -9.07 -29.00
N VAL A 70 -49.89 -7.91 -28.45
CA VAL A 70 -49.18 -6.65 -28.69
C VAL A 70 -48.16 -6.41 -27.58
N THR A 71 -46.93 -6.86 -27.79
CA THR A 71 -45.77 -6.51 -26.96
C THR A 71 -45.22 -5.17 -27.46
N ILE A 72 -45.33 -4.10 -26.65
CA ILE A 72 -44.64 -2.84 -26.94
C ILE A 72 -43.19 -2.99 -26.49
N ASN A 73 -42.25 -2.76 -27.40
CA ASN A 73 -40.82 -2.83 -27.12
C ASN A 73 -40.44 -1.79 -26.02
N PRO A 74 -39.67 -2.17 -24.98
CA PRO A 74 -39.28 -1.28 -23.88
C PRO A 74 -38.42 -0.05 -24.29
N ASP A 75 -37.95 0.04 -25.53
CA ASP A 75 -36.99 1.07 -25.97
C ASP A 75 -37.59 2.39 -26.51
N VAL A 76 -38.85 2.73 -26.20
CA VAL A 76 -39.43 4.01 -26.62
C VAL A 76 -39.03 5.13 -25.66
N ARG A 77 -38.08 6.00 -26.07
CA ARG A 77 -37.72 7.22 -25.31
C ARG A 77 -38.50 8.45 -25.80
N LEU A 78 -39.23 9.07 -24.88
CA LEU A 78 -39.99 10.30 -25.11
C LEU A 78 -39.23 11.50 -24.53
N ALA A 79 -39.10 12.59 -25.29
CA ALA A 79 -38.58 13.86 -24.78
C ALA A 79 -39.66 14.94 -24.79
N ARG A 80 -39.59 15.84 -23.80
CA ARG A 80 -40.44 17.03 -23.70
C ARG A 80 -39.65 18.23 -24.20
N ASP A 81 -40.17 18.91 -25.21
CA ASP A 81 -39.56 20.15 -25.69
C ASP A 81 -40.21 21.38 -25.02
N ASN A 82 -39.57 22.55 -25.17
CA ASN A 82 -39.95 23.80 -24.48
C ASN A 82 -41.37 24.32 -24.76
N ASP A 83 -42.08 23.76 -25.75
CA ASP A 83 -43.49 24.03 -26.06
C ASP A 83 -44.48 23.04 -25.39
N SER A 84 -44.01 22.26 -24.41
CA SER A 84 -44.82 21.36 -23.56
C SER A 84 -45.47 20.13 -24.23
N CYS A 85 -45.01 19.70 -25.41
CA CYS A 85 -45.48 18.46 -26.08
C CYS A 85 -44.39 17.36 -26.12
N PHE A 86 -44.78 16.08 -26.04
CA PHE A 86 -43.87 14.92 -26.11
C PHE A 86 -43.64 14.45 -27.55
N ARG A 87 -42.38 14.15 -27.91
CA ARG A 87 -42.02 13.50 -29.19
C ARG A 87 -41.12 12.27 -28.93
N ILE A 88 -41.20 11.28 -29.81
CA ILE A 88 -40.26 10.13 -29.84
C ILE A 88 -38.95 10.61 -30.49
N VAL A 89 -37.81 10.40 -29.82
CA VAL A 89 -36.53 11.01 -30.26
C VAL A 89 -35.52 9.99 -30.79
N GLN A 90 -35.67 8.67 -30.56
CA GLN A 90 -34.80 7.65 -31.17
C GLN A 90 -35.38 6.23 -31.10
N SER A 91 -35.13 5.41 -32.13
CA SER A 91 -35.35 3.95 -32.18
C SER A 91 -34.01 3.29 -32.49
N PHE A 92 -33.55 2.36 -31.63
CA PHE A 92 -32.32 1.60 -31.85
C PHE A 92 -32.58 0.34 -32.69
N ASN A 93 -31.67 0.10 -33.64
CA ASN A 93 -31.64 -1.06 -34.53
C ASN A 93 -31.49 -2.37 -33.74
N GLY A 94 -32.61 -3.06 -33.48
CA GLY A 94 -32.65 -4.46 -33.07
C GLY A 94 -33.43 -5.25 -34.11
N SER A 95 -32.79 -6.26 -34.71
CA SER A 95 -33.35 -7.11 -35.75
C SER A 95 -34.63 -7.81 -35.29
N LEU A 96 -35.78 -7.29 -35.72
CA LEU A 96 -37.03 -8.02 -35.82
C LEU A 96 -37.32 -8.23 -37.31
N PRO A 97 -37.96 -9.35 -37.69
CA PRO A 97 -38.19 -9.65 -39.10
C PRO A 97 -39.12 -8.58 -39.68
N PHE A 98 -38.57 -7.78 -40.60
CA PHE A 98 -39.25 -6.81 -41.47
C PHE A 98 -39.86 -5.55 -40.82
N GLY A 99 -39.07 -4.79 -40.07
CA GLY A 99 -39.39 -3.38 -39.76
C GLY A 99 -39.03 -2.42 -40.90
N LEU A 100 -39.96 -2.13 -41.81
CA LEU A 100 -39.78 -1.14 -42.89
C LEU A 100 -40.32 0.24 -42.46
N ILE A 101 -39.44 1.24 -42.31
CA ILE A 101 -39.81 2.64 -42.09
C ILE A 101 -40.22 3.24 -43.45
N ALA A 102 -41.53 3.45 -43.67
CA ALA A 102 -42.05 3.94 -44.95
C ALA A 102 -41.97 5.48 -45.05
N SER A 103 -41.09 6.00 -45.92
CA SER A 103 -41.03 7.42 -46.31
C SER A 103 -41.50 7.60 -47.75
N GLN A 104 -42.47 8.50 -47.99
CA GLN A 104 -43.06 8.91 -49.28
C GLN A 104 -43.11 7.81 -50.36
N THR A 105 -44.23 7.07 -50.38
CA THR A 105 -44.53 5.92 -51.27
C THR A 105 -43.58 4.72 -51.12
N SER A 106 -44.08 3.64 -50.51
CA SER A 106 -43.33 2.38 -50.31
C SER A 106 -44.12 1.18 -50.86
N SER A 107 -43.44 0.14 -51.31
CA SER A 107 -44.08 -1.11 -51.79
C SER A 107 -43.46 -2.32 -51.10
N ILE A 108 -44.29 -3.28 -50.67
CA ILE A 108 -43.86 -4.53 -50.03
C ILE A 108 -44.22 -5.69 -50.96
N GLU A 109 -43.27 -6.60 -51.20
CA GLU A 109 -43.47 -7.84 -51.97
C GLU A 109 -43.50 -9.06 -51.05
N PHE A 110 -44.35 -10.04 -51.35
CA PHE A 110 -44.49 -11.28 -50.58
C PHE A 110 -44.00 -12.47 -51.40
N ASP A 111 -43.08 -13.25 -50.83
CA ASP A 111 -42.62 -14.53 -51.38
C ASP A 111 -42.55 -15.58 -50.25
N PRO A 112 -43.38 -16.65 -50.28
CA PRO A 112 -44.41 -16.92 -51.27
C PRO A 112 -45.61 -15.94 -51.15
N PRO A 113 -46.43 -15.80 -52.20
CA PRO A 113 -47.59 -14.91 -52.19
C PRO A 113 -48.58 -15.27 -51.08
N THR A 114 -49.14 -14.28 -50.40
CA THR A 114 -50.11 -14.51 -49.30
C THR A 114 -51.55 -14.26 -49.77
N THR A 115 -52.54 -14.85 -49.08
CA THR A 115 -53.97 -14.62 -49.37
C THR A 115 -54.64 -13.70 -48.35
N ALA A 116 -53.96 -13.41 -47.24
CA ALA A 116 -54.41 -12.45 -46.25
C ALA A 116 -53.20 -11.80 -45.59
N PHE A 117 -53.34 -10.51 -45.27
CA PHE A 117 -52.39 -9.83 -44.41
C PHE A 117 -53.14 -8.87 -43.47
N ALA A 118 -52.58 -8.65 -42.29
CA ALA A 118 -53.01 -7.61 -41.37
C ALA A 118 -51.84 -6.66 -41.11
N VAL A 119 -52.09 -5.36 -41.20
CA VAL A 119 -51.11 -4.31 -40.90
C VAL A 119 -51.65 -3.46 -39.76
N SER A 120 -50.91 -3.46 -38.66
CA SER A 120 -51.08 -2.49 -37.57
C SER A 120 -50.13 -1.33 -37.82
N PHE A 121 -50.60 -0.08 -37.69
CA PHE A 121 -49.78 1.12 -37.84
C PHE A 121 -50.17 2.24 -36.87
N VAL A 122 -49.26 3.20 -36.69
CA VAL A 122 -49.43 4.39 -35.83
C VAL A 122 -49.30 5.64 -36.72
N ALA A 123 -50.30 6.54 -36.70
CA ALA A 123 -50.30 7.74 -37.54
C ALA A 123 -50.12 9.04 -36.74
N ILE A 124 -49.32 9.98 -37.29
CA ILE A 124 -49.04 11.31 -36.72
C ILE A 124 -49.50 12.42 -37.71
N GLN A 125 -50.53 13.19 -37.33
CA GLN A 125 -51.14 14.36 -38.01
C GLN A 125 -51.84 14.23 -39.40
N PHE A 126 -53.11 14.67 -39.44
CA PHE A 126 -53.90 15.39 -40.47
C PHE A 126 -53.88 15.03 -41.98
N GLN A 127 -53.44 13.86 -42.47
CA GLN A 127 -53.54 13.51 -43.91
C GLN A 127 -53.85 12.03 -44.19
N PHE A 128 -54.51 11.74 -45.33
CA PHE A 128 -54.99 10.40 -45.72
C PHE A 128 -53.83 9.44 -46.07
N ALA A 129 -53.91 8.18 -45.63
CA ALA A 129 -53.02 7.09 -46.08
C ALA A 129 -53.81 6.07 -46.91
N THR A 130 -53.22 5.58 -48.01
CA THR A 130 -53.88 4.69 -48.96
C THR A 130 -53.03 3.44 -49.20
N PHE A 131 -53.62 2.26 -49.04
CA PHE A 131 -52.98 0.95 -49.24
C PHE A 131 -53.62 0.28 -50.45
N THR A 132 -52.81 -0.09 -51.44
CA THR A 132 -53.26 -0.68 -52.70
C THR A 132 -52.63 -2.06 -52.85
N ALA A 133 -53.44 -3.11 -52.73
CA ALA A 133 -53.01 -4.49 -52.96
C ALA A 133 -52.99 -4.79 -54.46
N LEU A 134 -51.92 -5.44 -54.93
CA LEU A 134 -51.70 -5.77 -56.32
C LEU A 134 -51.42 -7.26 -56.50
N ASP A 135 -51.92 -7.80 -57.62
CA ASP A 135 -51.55 -9.14 -58.07
C ASP A 135 -50.16 -9.15 -58.73
N GLU A 136 -49.69 -10.33 -59.12
CA GLU A 136 -48.41 -10.54 -59.83
C GLU A 136 -48.27 -9.70 -61.11
N ASN A 137 -49.39 -9.30 -61.73
CA ASN A 137 -49.41 -8.53 -62.97
C ASN A 137 -49.55 -7.02 -62.72
N ASN A 138 -49.44 -6.57 -61.46
CA ASN A 138 -49.68 -5.20 -61.01
C ASN A 138 -51.10 -4.68 -61.27
N ASN A 139 -52.10 -5.57 -61.39
CA ASN A 139 -53.49 -5.14 -61.37
C ASN A 139 -53.90 -4.87 -59.92
N VAL A 140 -54.63 -3.78 -59.70
CA VAL A 140 -55.16 -3.46 -58.38
C VAL A 140 -56.25 -4.48 -58.00
N ILE A 141 -56.01 -5.21 -56.91
CA ILE A 141 -56.96 -6.13 -56.31
C ILE A 141 -57.95 -5.31 -55.46
N GLU A 142 -57.43 -4.54 -54.51
CA GLU A 142 -58.22 -3.76 -53.56
C GLU A 142 -57.46 -2.51 -53.11
N THR A 143 -58.19 -1.47 -52.69
CA THR A 143 -57.60 -0.24 -52.15
C THR A 143 -58.33 0.18 -50.88
N ALA A 144 -57.59 0.34 -49.77
CA ALA A 144 -58.11 0.81 -48.49
C ALA A 144 -57.53 2.20 -48.16
N THR A 145 -58.37 3.14 -47.72
CA THR A 145 -57.95 4.51 -47.36
C THR A 145 -58.35 4.84 -45.93
N PHE A 146 -57.43 5.45 -45.17
CA PHE A 146 -57.66 5.92 -43.80
C PHE A 146 -57.82 7.45 -43.76
N ALA A 147 -58.80 7.96 -43.01
CA ALA A 147 -59.14 9.39 -42.88
C ALA A 147 -59.47 9.76 -41.41
N PRO A 148 -58.79 10.73 -40.78
CA PRO A 148 -59.07 11.09 -39.39
C PRO A 148 -60.32 11.98 -39.25
N PRO A 149 -61.16 11.79 -38.21
CA PRO A 149 -62.34 12.63 -37.96
C PRO A 149 -62.04 13.84 -37.04
N PHE A 150 -62.32 15.06 -37.52
CA PHE A 150 -62.47 16.33 -36.74
C PHE A 150 -61.20 17.12 -36.32
N VAL A 151 -61.34 18.46 -36.21
CA VAL A 151 -60.25 19.45 -35.97
C VAL A 151 -60.61 20.34 -34.77
N ASP A 152 -59.83 20.27 -33.70
CA ASP A 152 -59.99 21.09 -32.50
C ASP A 152 -58.92 22.19 -32.50
N GLY A 153 -59.33 23.44 -32.23
CA GLY A 153 -58.54 24.67 -32.43
C GLY A 153 -57.34 24.92 -31.50
N PHE A 154 -56.64 23.89 -31.00
CA PHE A 154 -55.50 24.01 -30.08
C PHE A 154 -54.18 23.37 -30.57
N GLY A 155 -53.99 23.19 -31.87
CA GLY A 155 -52.66 23.07 -32.50
C GLY A 155 -51.74 21.90 -32.12
N CYS A 156 -52.11 21.03 -31.17
CA CYS A 156 -51.36 19.83 -30.80
C CYS A 156 -52.15 18.59 -31.27
N GLY A 157 -51.58 17.80 -32.19
CA GLY A 157 -52.25 16.62 -32.77
C GLY A 157 -52.11 15.36 -31.91
N PHE A 158 -53.14 14.52 -31.87
CA PHE A 158 -53.15 13.23 -31.17
C PHE A 158 -52.55 12.10 -32.03
N LEU A 159 -52.01 11.07 -31.36
CA LEU A 159 -51.57 9.79 -31.97
C LEU A 159 -52.78 8.85 -32.06
N GLU A 160 -53.11 8.35 -33.25
CA GLU A 160 -54.15 7.31 -33.44
C GLU A 160 -53.51 6.00 -33.94
N TYR A 161 -53.86 4.89 -33.28
CA TYR A 161 -53.52 3.52 -33.70
C TYR A 161 -54.61 2.99 -34.63
N GLY A 162 -54.22 2.46 -35.79
CA GLY A 162 -55.13 1.87 -36.77
C GLY A 162 -54.67 0.48 -37.19
N VAL A 163 -55.62 -0.43 -37.40
CA VAL A 163 -55.37 -1.73 -38.04
C VAL A 163 -56.13 -1.76 -39.35
N ILE A 164 -55.43 -2.03 -40.46
CA ILE A 164 -56.03 -2.29 -41.77
C ILE A 164 -55.69 -3.72 -42.16
N GLY A 165 -56.72 -4.55 -42.28
CA GLY A 165 -56.63 -5.88 -42.87
C GLY A 165 -57.16 -5.88 -44.29
N ILE A 166 -56.43 -6.52 -45.21
CA ILE A 166 -56.93 -6.84 -46.56
C ILE A 166 -56.89 -8.36 -46.68
N ALA A 167 -58.05 -8.94 -46.98
CA ALA A 167 -58.19 -10.37 -47.20
C ALA A 167 -58.69 -10.60 -48.63
N SER A 168 -57.99 -11.42 -49.41
CA SER A 168 -58.30 -11.64 -50.83
C SER A 168 -58.27 -13.12 -51.18
N THR A 169 -59.19 -13.54 -52.04
CA THR A 169 -59.14 -14.88 -52.65
C THR A 169 -58.13 -14.98 -53.79
N THR A 170 -57.59 -13.85 -54.26
CA THR A 170 -56.45 -13.80 -55.19
C THR A 170 -55.15 -13.55 -54.42
N PRO A 171 -54.06 -14.30 -54.68
CA PRO A 171 -52.80 -14.11 -53.97
C PRO A 171 -52.24 -12.71 -54.17
N ILE A 172 -52.03 -12.02 -53.06
CA ILE A 172 -51.45 -10.68 -53.00
C ILE A 172 -49.93 -10.85 -53.13
N HIS A 173 -49.38 -10.30 -54.21
CA HIS A 173 -47.93 -10.36 -54.46
C HIS A 173 -47.24 -9.08 -54.00
N ARG A 174 -47.94 -7.94 -54.08
CA ARG A 174 -47.38 -6.65 -53.71
C ARG A 174 -48.44 -5.76 -53.06
N VAL A 175 -48.03 -4.96 -52.09
CA VAL A 175 -48.86 -3.89 -51.52
C VAL A 175 -48.13 -2.56 -51.66
N ASN A 176 -48.74 -1.60 -52.34
CA ASN A 176 -48.26 -0.23 -52.44
C ASN A 176 -48.91 0.63 -51.36
N ILE A 177 -48.09 1.41 -50.66
CA ILE A 177 -48.49 2.27 -49.55
C ILE A 177 -48.21 3.72 -49.95
N ALA A 178 -49.26 4.53 -50.02
CA ALA A 178 -49.17 5.96 -50.29
C ALA A 178 -49.58 6.75 -49.03
N ALA A 179 -48.60 7.33 -48.36
CA ALA A 179 -48.78 8.20 -47.19
C ALA A 179 -47.79 9.39 -47.26
N PRO A 180 -48.13 10.56 -46.68
CA PRO A 180 -47.19 11.66 -46.53
C PRO A 180 -46.01 11.27 -45.63
N SER A 181 -44.90 12.00 -45.74
CA SER A 181 -43.65 11.72 -45.01
C SER A 181 -43.87 11.73 -43.50
N GLY A 182 -43.51 10.65 -42.81
CA GLY A 182 -43.50 10.58 -41.35
C GLY A 182 -44.82 10.11 -40.71
N SER A 183 -45.73 9.48 -41.47
CA SER A 183 -47.06 9.09 -40.99
C SER A 183 -47.23 7.61 -40.59
N ILE A 184 -46.21 6.74 -40.71
CA ILE A 184 -46.29 5.29 -40.37
C ILE A 184 -44.97 4.83 -39.73
N ASP A 185 -45.01 4.23 -38.54
CA ASP A 185 -43.81 3.89 -37.74
C ASP A 185 -43.38 2.40 -37.78
N ARG A 186 -44.30 1.40 -37.70
CA ARG A 186 -43.91 -0.04 -37.69
C ARG A 186 -45.02 -1.02 -38.13
N LEU A 187 -44.65 -2.21 -38.62
CA LEU A 187 -45.48 -3.32 -39.13
C LEU A 187 -45.07 -4.67 -38.45
N THR A 188 -46.00 -5.58 -38.08
CA THR A 188 -45.73 -6.91 -37.45
C THR A 188 -46.62 -8.03 -38.01
N PHE A 189 -46.14 -9.30 -38.09
CA PHE A 189 -46.82 -10.50 -38.64
C PHE A 189 -46.84 -11.70 -37.66
N ALA A 190 -47.77 -12.66 -37.76
CA ALA A 190 -47.84 -13.89 -36.93
C ALA A 190 -47.96 -15.17 -37.82
N LEU A 191 -47.26 -16.27 -37.45
CA LEU A 191 -47.21 -17.55 -38.20
C LEU A 191 -48.08 -18.65 -37.54
N PRO A 192 -48.89 -19.43 -38.29
CA PRO A 192 -49.66 -20.55 -37.71
C PRO A 192 -48.81 -21.83 -37.57
N GLY A 193 -48.85 -22.50 -36.39
CA GLY A 193 -48.21 -23.82 -36.15
C GLY A 193 -46.98 -23.82 -35.22
N ASP A 194 -46.82 -22.74 -34.48
CA ASP A 194 -45.75 -22.47 -33.51
C ASP A 194 -46.47 -22.21 -32.17
N SER A 195 -46.41 -23.19 -31.26
CA SER A 195 -47.24 -23.23 -30.04
C SER A 195 -46.78 -22.27 -28.96
N ASP A 196 -45.49 -22.00 -28.87
CA ASP A 196 -44.90 -21.17 -27.82
C ASP A 196 -44.35 -19.81 -28.34
N GLY A 197 -44.36 -19.62 -29.66
CA GLY A 197 -44.15 -18.35 -30.33
C GLY A 197 -42.69 -17.99 -30.52
N ASP A 198 -41.81 -18.97 -30.55
CA ASP A 198 -40.36 -18.82 -30.54
C ASP A 198 -39.75 -18.78 -31.97
N GLY A 199 -40.55 -19.11 -32.98
CA GLY A 199 -40.16 -19.12 -34.39
C GLY A 199 -39.81 -20.50 -34.96
N VAL A 200 -39.86 -21.55 -34.15
CA VAL A 200 -39.71 -22.96 -34.53
C VAL A 200 -41.08 -23.62 -34.54
N LEU A 201 -41.31 -24.53 -35.49
CA LEU A 201 -42.60 -25.24 -35.57
C LEU A 201 -42.55 -26.46 -34.66
N ASP A 202 -43.66 -26.76 -33.97
CA ASP A 202 -43.80 -27.87 -33.01
C ASP A 202 -43.23 -29.23 -33.47
N GLU A 203 -43.21 -29.51 -34.79
CA GLU A 203 -42.70 -30.78 -35.34
C GLU A 203 -41.16 -30.88 -35.35
N ASN A 204 -40.46 -29.76 -35.24
CA ASN A 204 -39.00 -29.66 -35.18
C ASN A 204 -38.52 -29.04 -33.87
N ASP A 205 -39.41 -28.94 -32.89
CA ASP A 205 -39.15 -28.27 -31.63
C ASP A 205 -38.78 -29.30 -30.53
N ASN A 206 -37.57 -29.19 -29.97
CA ASN A 206 -37.07 -30.02 -28.88
C ASN A 206 -37.63 -29.59 -27.51
N CYS A 207 -38.34 -28.46 -27.44
CA CYS A 207 -39.09 -27.98 -26.29
C CYS A 207 -40.44 -27.35 -26.67
N VAL A 208 -41.33 -28.12 -27.31
CA VAL A 208 -42.69 -27.79 -27.82
C VAL A 208 -43.57 -26.81 -27.00
N SER A 209 -43.28 -26.59 -25.72
CA SER A 209 -44.05 -25.71 -24.84
C SER A 209 -43.22 -24.66 -24.10
N VAL A 210 -41.92 -24.59 -24.34
CA VAL A 210 -40.98 -23.69 -23.66
C VAL A 210 -40.15 -22.97 -24.74
N PRO A 211 -40.39 -21.67 -24.98
CA PRO A 211 -39.73 -20.94 -26.07
C PRO A 211 -38.20 -21.01 -25.99
N ASN A 212 -37.59 -21.64 -26.98
CA ASN A 212 -36.14 -21.75 -27.12
C ASN A 212 -35.70 -21.62 -28.59
N PRO A 213 -35.76 -20.41 -29.19
CA PRO A 213 -35.54 -20.20 -30.63
C PRO A 213 -34.21 -20.73 -31.20
N GLY A 214 -33.22 -20.99 -30.34
CA GLY A 214 -31.93 -21.53 -30.69
C GLY A 214 -31.87 -23.06 -30.76
N GLN A 215 -32.89 -23.78 -30.25
CA GLN A 215 -32.99 -25.24 -30.17
C GLN A 215 -31.74 -25.91 -29.60
N GLU A 216 -31.11 -25.29 -28.60
CA GLU A 216 -29.96 -25.88 -27.92
C GLU A 216 -30.36 -27.21 -27.24
N ASP A 217 -29.46 -28.20 -27.33
CA ASP A 217 -29.58 -29.58 -26.86
C ASP A 217 -28.13 -30.07 -26.67
N ALA A 218 -27.59 -29.87 -25.46
CA ALA A 218 -26.16 -29.95 -25.21
C ALA A 218 -25.63 -31.39 -25.11
N ASP A 219 -26.43 -32.34 -24.63
CA ASP A 219 -26.07 -33.76 -24.53
C ASP A 219 -26.60 -34.63 -25.69
N GLY A 220 -27.54 -34.11 -26.48
CA GLY A 220 -28.06 -34.78 -27.67
C GLY A 220 -29.08 -35.87 -27.37
N ASP A 221 -29.74 -35.85 -26.21
CA ASP A 221 -30.78 -36.82 -25.82
C ASP A 221 -32.13 -36.57 -26.54
N GLY A 222 -32.28 -35.39 -27.16
CA GLY A 222 -33.44 -34.95 -27.92
C GLY A 222 -34.47 -34.13 -27.13
N LEU A 223 -34.23 -33.86 -25.85
CA LEU A 223 -34.85 -32.81 -25.06
C LEU A 223 -33.98 -31.55 -25.18
N GLY A 224 -34.61 -30.39 -25.40
CA GLY A 224 -33.83 -29.15 -25.44
C GLY A 224 -33.41 -28.67 -24.06
N ASP A 225 -32.30 -27.94 -23.98
CA ASP A 225 -31.75 -27.39 -22.72
C ASP A 225 -32.80 -26.62 -21.90
N ALA A 226 -33.78 -26.02 -22.58
CA ALA A 226 -34.83 -25.21 -21.94
C ALA A 226 -35.89 -26.05 -21.20
N CYS A 227 -35.99 -27.35 -21.50
CA CYS A 227 -37.00 -28.25 -20.96
C CYS A 227 -36.45 -29.58 -20.45
N ASP A 228 -35.14 -29.75 -20.48
CA ASP A 228 -34.43 -30.86 -19.89
C ASP A 228 -34.07 -30.58 -18.41
N ALA A 229 -34.26 -31.59 -17.55
CA ALA A 229 -33.86 -31.54 -16.15
C ALA A 229 -32.37 -31.81 -15.96
N CYS A 230 -31.76 -32.56 -16.88
CA CYS A 230 -30.34 -32.89 -16.88
C CYS A 230 -29.68 -32.54 -18.22
N PRO A 231 -29.58 -31.24 -18.60
CA PRO A 231 -29.19 -30.81 -19.95
C PRO A 231 -27.79 -31.21 -20.44
N ASN A 232 -26.99 -31.87 -19.60
CA ASN A 232 -25.63 -32.26 -19.91
C ASN A 232 -25.41 -33.76 -19.76
N ASP A 233 -26.47 -34.55 -19.52
CA ASP A 233 -26.40 -35.97 -19.27
C ASP A 233 -27.49 -36.75 -20.04
N VAL A 234 -27.02 -37.48 -21.05
CA VAL A 234 -27.86 -38.31 -21.92
C VAL A 234 -28.66 -39.38 -21.17
N ASP A 235 -28.16 -39.83 -20.02
CA ASP A 235 -28.81 -40.89 -19.23
C ASP A 235 -29.80 -40.33 -18.20
N ASN A 236 -29.83 -39.00 -18.01
CA ASN A 236 -30.70 -38.28 -17.08
C ASN A 236 -30.60 -38.84 -15.62
N ASP A 237 -31.59 -38.51 -14.79
CA ASP A 237 -31.80 -39.12 -13.47
C ASP A 237 -32.31 -40.57 -13.60
N ALA A 238 -31.37 -41.52 -13.69
CA ALA A 238 -31.64 -42.93 -14.03
C ALA A 238 -32.36 -43.70 -12.91
N ASP A 239 -32.11 -43.36 -11.64
CA ASP A 239 -32.69 -44.05 -10.49
C ASP A 239 -33.82 -43.26 -9.78
N GLY A 240 -34.04 -42.00 -10.19
CA GLY A 240 -35.17 -41.18 -9.81
C GLY A 240 -35.00 -40.49 -8.46
N ASP A 241 -33.77 -40.25 -8.02
CA ASP A 241 -33.48 -39.60 -6.74
C ASP A 241 -33.40 -38.06 -6.83
N GLY A 242 -33.40 -37.52 -8.05
CA GLY A 242 -33.37 -36.11 -8.36
C GLY A 242 -31.97 -35.55 -8.67
N ILE A 243 -30.94 -36.39 -8.74
CA ILE A 243 -29.58 -36.05 -9.15
C ILE A 243 -29.33 -36.59 -10.56
N CYS A 244 -28.61 -35.83 -11.39
CA CYS A 244 -28.27 -36.27 -12.74
C CYS A 244 -27.11 -37.26 -12.69
N GLY A 245 -27.13 -38.31 -13.50
CA GLY A 245 -26.18 -39.42 -13.44
C GLY A 245 -24.71 -39.02 -13.64
N ASP A 246 -24.45 -37.90 -14.31
CA ASP A 246 -23.11 -37.33 -14.48
C ASP A 246 -22.50 -36.73 -13.20
N VAL A 247 -23.35 -36.39 -12.22
CA VAL A 247 -22.95 -35.83 -10.91
C VAL A 247 -23.40 -36.69 -9.72
N ASP A 248 -24.09 -37.80 -9.98
CA ASP A 248 -24.53 -38.77 -8.99
C ASP A 248 -23.38 -39.72 -8.60
N ASN A 249 -23.04 -39.79 -7.32
CA ASN A 249 -22.02 -40.71 -6.81
C ASN A 249 -22.52 -42.16 -6.68
N CYS A 250 -23.82 -42.40 -6.86
CA CYS A 250 -24.42 -43.72 -7.03
C CYS A 250 -25.49 -43.74 -8.15
N PRO A 251 -25.10 -43.63 -9.44
CA PRO A 251 -26.03 -43.49 -10.60
C PRO A 251 -27.07 -44.61 -10.81
N ALA A 252 -27.05 -45.64 -9.99
CA ALA A 252 -27.95 -46.79 -10.05
C ALA A 252 -28.61 -47.11 -8.69
N ALA A 253 -28.37 -46.31 -7.65
CA ALA A 253 -28.84 -46.55 -6.29
C ALA A 253 -29.23 -45.23 -5.61
N ALA A 254 -30.53 -44.92 -5.68
CA ALA A 254 -31.09 -43.67 -5.20
C ALA A 254 -30.60 -43.24 -3.81
N ASN A 255 -29.87 -42.13 -3.78
CA ASN A 255 -29.25 -41.53 -2.61
C ASN A 255 -29.20 -40.01 -2.78
N ALA A 256 -30.38 -39.38 -2.75
CA ALA A 256 -30.52 -37.94 -2.94
C ALA A 256 -29.71 -37.06 -1.96
N ASP A 257 -29.22 -37.63 -0.86
CA ASP A 257 -28.30 -37.00 0.09
C ASP A 257 -26.83 -37.03 -0.34
N GLN A 258 -26.49 -37.90 -1.30
CA GLN A 258 -25.16 -38.05 -1.91
C GLN A 258 -24.06 -38.23 -0.87
N THR A 259 -24.40 -38.91 0.24
CA THR A 259 -23.45 -39.22 1.30
C THR A 259 -22.34 -40.11 0.74
N ASN A 260 -21.10 -39.77 1.10
CA ASN A 260 -19.86 -40.41 0.69
C ASN A 260 -18.87 -40.15 1.83
N THR A 261 -18.73 -41.14 2.72
CA THR A 261 -18.05 -41.00 4.01
C THR A 261 -16.53 -40.92 3.86
N ASP A 262 -15.94 -41.66 2.92
CA ASP A 262 -14.50 -41.68 2.65
C ASP A 262 -14.06 -40.68 1.55
N GLY A 263 -15.01 -40.11 0.81
CA GLY A 263 -14.77 -39.18 -0.29
C GLY A 263 -14.26 -39.84 -1.57
N ASP A 264 -14.48 -41.13 -1.77
CA ASP A 264 -14.04 -41.85 -2.97
C ASP A 264 -15.00 -41.62 -4.17
N GLY A 265 -14.95 -42.46 -5.21
CA GLY A 265 -15.79 -42.31 -6.40
C GLY A 265 -17.22 -42.84 -6.27
N GLN A 266 -17.55 -43.51 -5.17
CA GLN A 266 -18.84 -44.13 -4.87
C GLN A 266 -19.44 -43.43 -3.64
N GLY A 267 -20.77 -43.42 -3.53
CA GLY A 267 -21.44 -42.99 -2.29
C GLY A 267 -21.78 -44.18 -1.39
N ASP A 268 -22.07 -43.92 -0.12
CA ASP A 268 -22.39 -44.94 0.90
C ASP A 268 -23.56 -45.87 0.47
N ALA A 269 -24.42 -45.41 -0.44
CA ALA A 269 -25.53 -46.23 -0.95
C ALA A 269 -25.09 -47.35 -1.91
N CYS A 270 -23.88 -47.27 -2.46
CA CYS A 270 -23.34 -48.18 -3.45
C CYS A 270 -21.87 -48.57 -3.22
N ASP A 271 -21.22 -48.05 -2.18
CA ASP A 271 -19.93 -48.51 -1.70
C ASP A 271 -20.08 -49.79 -0.85
N PRO A 272 -19.18 -50.80 -0.99
CA PRO A 272 -19.10 -51.93 -0.06
C PRO A 272 -18.26 -51.71 1.22
N ASP A 273 -17.57 -50.58 1.33
CA ASP A 273 -16.66 -50.18 2.42
C ASP A 273 -16.75 -48.65 2.59
N ASP A 274 -17.79 -48.20 3.28
CA ASP A 274 -18.23 -46.79 3.30
C ASP A 274 -17.16 -45.82 3.86
N ASP A 275 -16.24 -46.28 4.71
CA ASP A 275 -15.16 -45.47 5.29
C ASP A 275 -13.74 -45.88 4.86
N ASN A 276 -13.62 -46.92 4.04
CA ASN A 276 -12.41 -47.39 3.38
C ASN A 276 -11.25 -47.71 4.35
N ASP A 277 -11.56 -48.16 5.57
CA ASP A 277 -10.56 -48.62 6.54
C ASP A 277 -10.02 -50.04 6.24
N GLY A 278 -10.57 -50.69 5.22
CA GLY A 278 -10.18 -52.03 4.77
C GLY A 278 -11.03 -53.16 5.34
N VAL A 279 -12.00 -52.85 6.20
CA VAL A 279 -12.99 -53.78 6.74
C VAL A 279 -14.36 -53.52 6.08
N PRO A 280 -14.89 -54.43 5.25
CA PRO A 280 -16.19 -54.21 4.60
C PRO A 280 -17.33 -54.04 5.62
N ASP A 281 -18.33 -53.19 5.34
CA ASP A 281 -19.41 -52.79 6.29
C ASP A 281 -20.12 -53.95 7.00
N GLY A 282 -20.15 -55.13 6.36
CA GLY A 282 -20.77 -56.34 6.91
C GLY A 282 -19.95 -57.04 8.01
N GLU A 283 -18.67 -56.71 8.12
CA GLU A 283 -17.70 -57.23 9.10
C GLU A 283 -17.18 -56.14 10.06
N ASP A 284 -17.64 -54.91 9.88
CA ASP A 284 -17.25 -53.74 10.66
C ASP A 284 -18.31 -53.37 11.73
N GLU A 285 -17.85 -53.05 12.95
CA GLU A 285 -18.70 -52.59 14.05
C GLU A 285 -19.00 -51.09 13.97
N ALA A 286 -18.23 -50.30 13.21
CA ALA A 286 -18.52 -48.89 12.93
C ALA A 286 -18.33 -48.48 11.46
N PRO A 287 -19.22 -48.94 10.53
CA PRO A 287 -19.14 -48.75 9.07
C PRO A 287 -19.08 -47.33 8.51
N LEU A 288 -19.03 -46.30 9.34
CA LEU A 288 -18.98 -44.89 8.90
C LEU A 288 -17.86 -44.13 9.62
N ASN A 289 -16.92 -44.85 10.23
CA ASN A 289 -15.85 -44.31 11.03
C ASN A 289 -14.58 -45.12 10.82
N GLN A 290 -13.76 -44.64 9.88
CA GLN A 290 -12.48 -45.24 9.49
C GLN A 290 -11.50 -45.49 10.66
N PHE A 291 -11.73 -44.90 11.83
CA PHE A 291 -10.89 -45.03 13.01
C PHE A 291 -11.36 -46.09 14.02
N ALA A 292 -12.41 -46.85 13.70
CA ALA A 292 -12.96 -47.85 14.59
C ALA A 292 -13.51 -49.05 13.81
N CYS A 293 -12.93 -50.23 14.01
CA CYS A 293 -13.40 -51.44 13.36
C CYS A 293 -13.55 -52.62 14.34
N ARG A 294 -12.48 -53.37 14.58
CA ARG A 294 -12.47 -54.55 15.44
C ARG A 294 -11.15 -54.65 16.19
N ASP A 295 -11.15 -55.45 17.25
CA ASP A 295 -9.97 -55.84 18.02
C ASP A 295 -9.65 -57.29 17.65
N SER A 296 -8.80 -57.49 16.63
CA SER A 296 -8.54 -58.83 16.09
C SER A 296 -7.61 -59.66 16.96
N ASP A 297 -6.72 -59.03 17.73
CA ASP A 297 -5.69 -59.71 18.50
C ASP A 297 -5.94 -59.73 20.03
N ALA A 298 -6.97 -59.01 20.48
CA ALA A 298 -7.50 -58.95 21.83
C ALA A 298 -6.57 -58.28 22.87
N ASP A 299 -5.78 -57.29 22.44
CA ASP A 299 -4.98 -56.46 23.34
C ASP A 299 -5.80 -55.35 24.03
N GLY A 300 -6.98 -55.02 23.49
CA GLY A 300 -7.90 -54.03 24.01
C GLY A 300 -7.94 -52.73 23.21
N CYS A 301 -7.12 -52.61 22.17
CA CYS A 301 -7.10 -51.52 21.22
C CYS A 301 -7.90 -51.85 19.95
N ASP A 302 -8.21 -50.80 19.19
CA ASP A 302 -9.04 -50.91 17.99
C ASP A 302 -8.14 -50.88 16.75
N ASP A 303 -8.15 -51.98 15.98
CA ASP A 303 -7.24 -52.26 14.85
C ASP A 303 -7.22 -51.15 13.79
N CYS A 304 -8.25 -50.29 13.72
CA CYS A 304 -8.39 -49.26 12.70
C CYS A 304 -8.11 -47.84 13.21
N THR A 305 -7.61 -47.66 14.42
CA THR A 305 -7.24 -46.33 14.97
C THR A 305 -6.35 -45.47 14.05
N SER A 306 -5.60 -46.08 13.12
CA SER A 306 -4.79 -45.37 12.12
C SER A 306 -5.54 -44.97 10.83
N GLY A 307 -6.83 -45.32 10.70
CA GLY A 307 -7.62 -45.17 9.49
C GLY A 307 -7.60 -46.40 8.57
N VAL A 308 -6.85 -47.45 8.95
CA VAL A 308 -6.68 -48.68 8.17
C VAL A 308 -6.48 -49.86 9.13
N GLU A 309 -7.07 -51.02 8.83
CA GLU A 309 -6.91 -52.24 9.62
C GLU A 309 -5.43 -52.64 9.79
N ASN A 310 -4.94 -52.58 11.03
CA ASN A 310 -3.60 -52.98 11.42
C ASN A 310 -3.53 -53.49 12.87
N ALA A 311 -3.70 -54.79 13.05
CA ALA A 311 -3.60 -55.50 14.35
C ALA A 311 -2.16 -55.62 14.91
N ALA A 312 -1.29 -54.63 14.69
CA ALA A 312 0.06 -54.58 15.22
C ALA A 312 0.51 -53.14 15.55
N SER A 313 -0.38 -52.17 15.38
CA SER A 313 -0.17 -50.75 15.68
C SER A 313 -1.54 -50.09 15.64
N ASP A 314 -2.25 -50.33 16.72
CA ASP A 314 -3.63 -49.98 16.96
C ASP A 314 -3.74 -49.35 18.36
N GLY A 315 -4.14 -48.08 18.41
CA GLY A 315 -4.17 -47.27 19.63
C GLY A 315 -3.15 -46.13 19.62
N LEU A 316 -3.22 -45.28 20.64
CA LEU A 316 -2.12 -44.38 20.95
C LEU A 316 -1.01 -45.24 21.56
N ASP A 317 0.20 -45.09 21.05
CA ASP A 317 1.42 -45.79 21.45
C ASP A 317 2.43 -44.68 21.72
N THR A 318 2.42 -44.20 22.96
CA THR A 318 3.10 -42.95 23.35
C THR A 318 4.62 -43.05 23.21
N ASP A 319 5.20 -44.22 23.46
CA ASP A 319 6.64 -44.47 23.36
C ASP A 319 7.08 -45.12 22.02
N GLY A 320 6.13 -45.64 21.24
CA GLY A 320 6.37 -46.26 19.95
C GLY A 320 6.95 -47.68 20.04
N ASP A 321 6.80 -48.38 21.17
CA ASP A 321 7.32 -49.74 21.33
C ASP A 321 6.48 -50.83 20.63
N GLY A 322 5.30 -50.45 20.13
CA GLY A 322 4.36 -51.30 19.43
C GLY A 322 3.26 -51.88 20.33
N THR A 323 3.17 -51.45 21.58
CA THR A 323 2.04 -51.67 22.48
C THR A 323 1.27 -50.36 22.59
N CYS A 324 -0.05 -50.40 22.53
CA CYS A 324 -0.82 -49.20 22.81
C CYS A 324 -0.89 -48.91 24.32
N ASP A 325 -1.04 -47.63 24.67
CA ASP A 325 -1.16 -47.14 26.05
C ASP A 325 -2.23 -47.93 26.84
N VAL A 326 -3.30 -48.38 26.16
CA VAL A 326 -4.30 -49.26 26.77
C VAL A 326 -3.77 -50.69 26.79
N GLY A 327 -2.86 -50.98 27.71
CA GLY A 327 -2.25 -52.30 27.84
C GLY A 327 -0.76 -52.26 28.12
N ASP A 328 -0.12 -51.13 27.82
CA ASP A 328 1.24 -50.83 28.25
C ASP A 328 1.29 -50.58 29.78
N PRO A 329 2.26 -51.15 30.50
CA PRO A 329 2.54 -50.80 31.90
C PRO A 329 3.43 -49.56 32.12
N ASP A 330 3.98 -48.96 31.05
CA ASP A 330 4.95 -47.86 31.04
C ASP A 330 4.77 -47.03 29.74
N ASP A 331 3.67 -46.27 29.68
CA ASP A 331 3.15 -45.62 28.45
C ASP A 331 4.19 -44.71 27.73
N ASP A 332 5.11 -44.07 28.44
CA ASP A 332 6.14 -43.17 27.86
C ASP A 332 7.58 -43.70 27.96
N ASN A 333 7.77 -44.86 28.59
CA ASN A 333 9.01 -45.62 28.67
C ASN A 333 10.21 -44.84 29.21
N ASP A 334 9.95 -43.96 30.18
CA ASP A 334 10.98 -43.30 30.97
C ASP A 334 11.52 -44.19 32.11
N THR A 335 11.02 -45.42 32.20
CA THR A 335 11.30 -46.48 33.18
C THR A 335 10.52 -46.39 34.50
N VAL A 336 9.61 -45.43 34.62
CA VAL A 336 8.70 -45.23 35.75
C VAL A 336 7.28 -45.64 35.35
N LEU A 337 6.84 -46.79 35.88
CA LEU A 337 5.50 -47.32 35.58
C LEU A 337 4.38 -46.30 35.87
N ASP A 338 3.31 -46.28 35.06
CA ASP A 338 2.21 -45.28 35.11
C ASP A 338 1.59 -45.07 36.50
N GLY A 339 1.58 -46.12 37.33
CA GLY A 339 1.02 -46.05 38.69
C GLY A 339 1.91 -45.32 39.71
N ALA A 340 3.18 -45.09 39.36
CA ALA A 340 4.18 -44.37 40.13
C ALA A 340 4.63 -43.07 39.45
N ASP A 341 4.32 -42.92 38.16
CA ASP A 341 4.65 -41.76 37.36
C ASP A 341 3.78 -40.53 37.67
N ALA A 342 4.38 -39.34 37.56
CA ALA A 342 3.69 -38.07 37.76
C ALA A 342 2.85 -37.65 36.54
N ASP A 343 3.29 -37.98 35.33
CA ASP A 343 2.62 -37.82 34.05
C ASP A 343 2.95 -38.99 33.11
N PRO A 344 2.19 -40.10 33.15
CA PRO A 344 2.50 -41.34 32.41
C PRO A 344 2.65 -41.22 30.89
N TYR A 345 2.33 -40.07 30.29
CA TYR A 345 2.38 -39.84 28.85
C TYR A 345 3.53 -38.93 28.43
N ASN A 346 4.44 -38.59 29.35
CA ASN A 346 5.49 -37.62 29.13
C ASN A 346 6.78 -38.05 29.83
N ALA A 347 7.66 -38.68 29.05
CA ALA A 347 8.90 -39.26 29.55
C ALA A 347 9.82 -38.29 30.30
N PHE A 348 9.63 -36.98 30.16
CA PHE A 348 10.40 -35.95 30.85
C PHE A 348 9.81 -35.54 32.22
N VAL A 349 8.75 -36.21 32.68
CA VAL A 349 8.00 -35.87 33.90
C VAL A 349 7.70 -37.11 34.72
N CYS A 350 8.64 -37.53 35.57
CA CYS A 350 8.56 -38.77 36.33
C CYS A 350 8.55 -38.58 37.86
N GLY A 351 8.71 -37.33 38.32
CA GLY A 351 8.63 -36.96 39.73
C GLY A 351 9.82 -36.11 40.22
N ASP A 352 9.80 -35.77 41.51
CA ASP A 352 10.82 -34.94 42.18
C ASP A 352 11.19 -35.65 43.49
N SER A 353 12.20 -36.53 43.42
CA SER A 353 12.51 -37.44 44.53
C SER A 353 13.30 -36.77 45.66
N ASP A 354 14.11 -35.76 45.35
CA ASP A 354 14.96 -35.09 46.33
C ASP A 354 14.43 -33.72 46.78
N GLY A 355 13.39 -33.21 46.12
CA GLY A 355 12.63 -32.04 46.51
C GLY A 355 13.31 -30.73 46.14
N ASP A 356 14.19 -30.73 45.14
CA ASP A 356 14.86 -29.53 44.64
C ASP A 356 13.99 -28.70 43.69
N GLY A 357 12.86 -29.26 43.23
CA GLY A 357 11.89 -28.58 42.37
C GLY A 357 12.06 -28.91 40.88
N CYS A 358 13.07 -29.70 40.53
CA CYS A 358 13.27 -30.26 39.21
C CYS A 358 12.68 -31.65 39.09
N ASP A 359 12.41 -32.06 37.85
CA ASP A 359 11.84 -33.37 37.59
C ASP A 359 12.95 -34.37 37.23
N ASP A 360 13.01 -35.47 37.98
CA ASP A 360 14.06 -36.48 37.94
C ASP A 360 14.38 -36.97 36.50
N CYS A 361 13.45 -36.87 35.54
CA CYS A 361 13.59 -37.34 34.15
C CYS A 361 13.75 -36.23 33.09
N SER A 362 13.73 -34.95 33.49
CA SER A 362 13.59 -33.81 32.57
C SER A 362 14.72 -33.62 31.54
N VAL A 363 15.93 -34.14 31.79
CA VAL A 363 17.09 -33.93 30.90
C VAL A 363 17.17 -34.93 29.76
N THR A 364 16.69 -36.17 29.95
CA THR A 364 16.89 -37.23 28.95
C THR A 364 15.67 -38.07 28.62
N GLY A 365 14.54 -37.90 29.31
CA GLY A 365 13.40 -38.79 29.18
C GLY A 365 13.78 -40.24 29.49
N GLY A 366 14.64 -40.42 30.49
CA GLY A 366 15.39 -41.64 30.76
C GLY A 366 15.45 -41.88 32.26
N PRO A 367 16.31 -42.80 32.74
CA PRO A 367 16.26 -43.24 34.13
C PRO A 367 16.31 -42.04 35.11
N PRO A 368 15.41 -41.98 36.11
CA PRO A 368 15.34 -40.90 37.09
C PRO A 368 16.72 -40.58 37.68
N SER A 369 17.09 -39.30 37.65
CA SER A 369 18.31 -38.72 38.24
C SER A 369 17.91 -37.71 39.31
N THR A 370 18.77 -37.47 40.31
CA THR A 370 18.49 -36.51 41.41
C THR A 370 19.66 -35.50 41.57
N THR A 371 20.31 -35.18 40.46
CA THR A 371 21.59 -34.43 40.38
C THR A 371 21.84 -33.90 38.96
N ASN A 372 20.96 -34.23 38.00
CA ASN A 372 21.07 -33.89 36.58
C ASN A 372 19.69 -34.11 35.93
N ASP A 373 18.73 -33.45 36.53
CA ASP A 373 17.28 -33.59 36.45
C ASP A 373 16.63 -32.24 36.16
N GLY A 374 17.42 -31.29 35.67
CA GLY A 374 16.96 -30.08 35.03
C GLY A 374 18.07 -29.48 34.18
N PRO A 375 17.76 -28.41 33.42
CA PRO A 375 18.79 -27.50 32.94
C PRO A 375 19.66 -27.03 34.11
N ASP A 376 20.95 -26.91 33.88
CA ASP A 376 21.98 -26.53 34.87
C ASP A 376 22.91 -25.54 34.14
N PHE A 377 22.57 -24.25 34.24
CA PHE A 377 23.18 -23.20 33.43
C PHE A 377 24.66 -22.98 33.77
N ASP A 378 25.00 -22.90 35.06
CA ASP A 378 26.37 -22.68 35.53
C ASP A 378 27.21 -23.98 35.68
N ASN A 379 26.57 -25.14 35.54
CA ASN A 379 27.15 -26.48 35.64
C ASN A 379 27.69 -26.81 37.05
N ASP A 380 27.04 -26.30 38.10
CA ASP A 380 27.41 -26.56 39.48
C ASP A 380 26.85 -27.89 40.03
N GLY A 381 25.86 -28.45 39.31
CA GLY A 381 25.20 -29.71 39.61
C GLY A 381 23.87 -29.58 40.34
N PHE A 382 23.37 -28.37 40.58
CA PHE A 382 21.96 -28.08 40.79
C PHE A 382 21.32 -27.71 39.46
N CYS A 383 20.04 -28.00 39.33
CA CYS A 383 19.29 -27.49 38.19
C CYS A 383 18.82 -26.05 38.45
N ASP A 384 18.51 -25.31 37.40
CA ASP A 384 18.11 -23.90 37.47
C ASP A 384 16.92 -23.66 38.46
N ALA A 385 15.95 -24.57 38.54
CA ALA A 385 14.81 -24.38 39.45
C ALA A 385 15.14 -24.66 40.94
N GLY A 386 16.24 -25.38 41.19
CA GLY A 386 16.75 -25.78 42.51
C GLY A 386 18.00 -25.01 42.96
N ASP A 387 18.62 -24.26 42.05
CA ASP A 387 19.66 -23.29 42.36
C ASP A 387 19.06 -21.95 42.86
N LEU A 388 19.92 -21.12 43.45
CA LEU A 388 19.57 -19.80 43.95
C LEU A 388 20.37 -18.69 43.22
N ASP A 389 21.27 -19.06 42.32
CA ASP A 389 22.25 -18.20 41.62
C ASP A 389 22.63 -18.91 40.30
N ASP A 390 21.70 -18.92 39.35
CA ASP A 390 21.72 -19.76 38.14
C ASP A 390 22.93 -19.50 37.21
N ASP A 391 23.54 -18.31 37.25
CA ASP A 391 24.69 -17.93 36.42
C ASP A 391 26.00 -17.69 37.20
N MET A 392 25.94 -17.86 38.52
CA MET A 392 27.08 -17.85 39.42
C MET A 392 27.82 -16.50 39.49
N ASP A 393 27.15 -15.38 39.24
CA ASP A 393 27.75 -14.05 39.35
C ASP A 393 27.80 -13.52 40.80
N GLY A 394 27.09 -14.18 41.71
CA GLY A 394 27.05 -13.89 43.15
C GLY A 394 25.87 -13.03 43.60
N VAL A 395 24.91 -12.74 42.72
CA VAL A 395 23.57 -12.23 43.02
C VAL A 395 22.58 -13.40 42.93
N SER A 396 21.56 -13.42 43.80
CA SER A 396 20.56 -14.49 43.75
C SER A 396 19.46 -14.16 42.75
N ASP A 397 18.86 -15.16 42.11
CA ASP A 397 17.88 -14.98 41.02
C ASP A 397 16.71 -14.05 41.37
N ASP A 398 16.33 -13.96 42.66
CA ASP A 398 15.26 -13.09 43.13
C ASP A 398 15.64 -11.60 43.25
N MET A 399 16.94 -11.33 43.27
CA MET A 399 17.56 -10.01 43.27
C MET A 399 18.28 -9.70 41.95
N ASP A 400 18.29 -10.67 41.04
CA ASP A 400 18.95 -10.59 39.75
C ASP A 400 18.01 -10.03 38.66
N ASN A 401 18.54 -9.16 37.80
CA ASN A 401 17.87 -8.59 36.66
C ASN A 401 17.77 -9.60 35.48
N ASP A 402 18.75 -10.47 35.33
CA ASP A 402 18.77 -11.58 34.37
C ASP A 402 19.51 -12.79 34.96
N PRO A 403 18.80 -13.72 35.65
CA PRO A 403 19.40 -14.87 36.33
C PRO A 403 20.24 -15.83 35.47
N PHE A 404 20.27 -15.64 34.14
CA PHE A 404 21.02 -16.49 33.21
C PHE A 404 22.07 -15.71 32.42
N ASP A 405 22.42 -14.47 32.80
CA ASP A 405 23.48 -13.69 32.17
C ASP A 405 24.42 -13.13 33.24
N PRO A 406 25.62 -13.73 33.44
CA PRO A 406 26.51 -13.37 34.54
C PRO A 406 27.14 -11.98 34.42
N PHE A 407 26.73 -11.18 33.43
CA PHE A 407 27.11 -9.79 33.24
C PHE A 407 25.95 -8.81 33.51
N VAL A 408 24.77 -9.31 33.92
CA VAL A 408 23.57 -8.53 34.19
C VAL A 408 22.97 -9.00 35.50
N CYS A 409 23.31 -8.32 36.59
CA CYS A 409 22.94 -8.76 37.93
C CYS A 409 21.99 -7.80 38.62
N ARG A 410 22.41 -6.58 38.95
CA ARG A 410 21.49 -5.57 39.51
C ARG A 410 22.11 -4.19 39.40
N ASP A 411 21.28 -3.18 39.60
CA ASP A 411 21.72 -1.79 39.79
C ASP A 411 21.54 -1.43 41.29
N ALA A 412 22.59 -1.61 42.10
CA ALA A 412 22.46 -1.46 43.55
C ALA A 412 22.51 -0.01 44.04
N ASP A 413 23.21 0.88 43.34
CA ASP A 413 23.37 2.28 43.71
C ASP A 413 22.46 3.24 42.91
N ALA A 414 21.72 2.70 41.93
CA ALA A 414 20.69 3.37 41.14
C ALA A 414 21.25 4.45 40.22
N ASP A 415 22.45 4.24 39.68
CA ASP A 415 23.08 5.13 38.70
C ASP A 415 22.65 4.84 37.26
N GLY A 416 22.05 3.66 37.01
CA GLY A 416 21.55 3.22 35.72
C GLY A 416 22.40 2.14 35.06
N CYS A 417 23.57 1.82 35.61
CA CYS A 417 24.44 0.75 35.17
C CYS A 417 24.25 -0.53 35.98
N ASP A 418 24.68 -1.64 35.40
CA ASP A 418 24.54 -2.94 36.04
C ASP A 418 25.82 -3.29 36.80
N ASP A 419 25.70 -3.55 38.11
CA ASP A 419 26.78 -3.91 39.05
C ASP A 419 27.78 -4.93 38.47
N CYS A 420 27.36 -5.79 37.52
CA CYS A 420 28.17 -6.85 36.93
C CYS A 420 28.70 -6.58 35.52
N GLY A 421 28.38 -5.42 34.93
CA GLY A 421 28.56 -5.10 33.50
C GLY A 421 29.99 -5.25 32.93
N ILE A 422 31.04 -5.11 33.76
CA ILE A 422 32.44 -5.25 33.32
C ILE A 422 33.13 -6.51 33.85
N LEU A 423 32.91 -6.85 35.13
CA LEU A 423 33.71 -7.85 35.84
C LEU A 423 33.02 -9.20 35.99
N GLY A 424 31.71 -9.29 35.66
CA GLY A 424 30.87 -10.45 35.96
C GLY A 424 30.84 -10.76 37.46
N SER A 425 30.92 -9.71 38.27
CA SER A 425 30.86 -9.78 39.72
C SER A 425 30.36 -8.43 40.22
N PRO A 426 29.42 -8.42 41.18
CA PRO A 426 28.74 -7.20 41.58
C PRO A 426 29.69 -6.20 42.24
N ASP A 427 29.95 -5.09 41.54
CA ASP A 427 30.70 -3.93 42.00
C ASP A 427 29.97 -2.63 41.60
N PRO A 428 29.18 -2.01 42.52
CA PRO A 428 28.41 -0.78 42.28
C PRO A 428 29.30 0.48 42.26
N SER A 429 30.49 0.34 41.69
CA SER A 429 31.44 1.43 41.49
C SER A 429 32.27 1.27 40.22
N ILE A 430 32.09 0.14 39.51
CA ILE A 430 32.76 -0.23 38.27
C ILE A 430 31.80 -1.16 37.48
N ASP A 431 30.64 -0.61 37.13
CA ASP A 431 29.42 -1.27 36.61
C ASP A 431 29.10 -0.92 35.15
N GLY A 432 29.89 -0.05 34.52
CA GLY A 432 29.72 0.30 33.10
C GLY A 432 30.98 0.88 32.47
N LEU A 433 30.91 1.13 31.16
CA LEU A 433 31.94 1.93 30.48
C LEU A 433 31.97 3.32 31.13
N ASP A 434 33.16 3.89 31.27
CA ASP A 434 33.42 5.17 31.96
C ASP A 434 34.46 5.89 31.09
N PHE A 435 33.97 6.70 30.13
CA PHE A 435 34.79 7.27 29.06
C PHE A 435 35.81 8.29 29.58
N ASP A 436 35.41 9.14 30.52
CA ASP A 436 36.23 10.19 31.09
C ASP A 436 37.01 9.79 32.36
N ALA A 437 36.70 8.60 32.91
CA ALA A 437 37.27 8.04 34.13
C ALA A 437 36.95 8.83 35.40
N ASP A 438 35.77 9.47 35.47
CA ASP A 438 35.32 10.22 36.65
C ASP A 438 34.69 9.32 37.73
N GLY A 439 34.35 8.08 37.36
CA GLY A 439 33.79 7.04 38.21
C GLY A 439 32.28 6.93 38.16
N LEU A 440 31.61 7.65 37.26
CA LEU A 440 30.28 7.33 36.75
C LEU A 440 30.43 6.54 35.45
N CYS A 441 29.48 5.66 35.17
CA CYS A 441 29.42 5.00 33.89
C CYS A 441 28.68 5.86 32.85
N ASP A 442 28.96 5.65 31.55
CA ASP A 442 28.41 6.44 30.45
C ASP A 442 26.86 6.52 30.45
N ASP A 443 26.15 5.43 30.79
CA ASP A 443 24.67 5.42 30.81
C ASP A 443 24.08 6.23 32.00
N GLY A 444 24.88 6.53 33.02
CA GLY A 444 24.53 7.26 34.24
C GLY A 444 25.24 8.60 34.42
N ASP A 445 26.26 8.88 33.62
CA ASP A 445 27.00 10.13 33.58
C ASP A 445 26.21 11.17 32.77
N PRO A 446 26.00 12.39 33.28
CA PRO A 446 25.42 13.47 32.51
C PRO A 446 26.39 14.21 31.57
N ASP A 447 27.70 13.94 31.58
CA ASP A 447 28.74 14.63 30.80
C ASP A 447 29.90 13.66 30.48
N ASP A 448 29.66 12.75 29.54
CA ASP A 448 30.47 11.56 29.24
C ASP A 448 31.95 11.84 28.91
N ASP A 449 32.30 13.03 28.40
CA ASP A 449 33.68 13.43 28.07
C ASP A 449 34.22 14.59 28.92
N ASN A 450 33.40 15.09 29.85
CA ASN A 450 33.74 16.10 30.85
C ASN A 450 34.28 17.42 30.25
N ASP A 451 33.77 17.79 29.08
CA ASP A 451 34.13 19.04 28.39
C ASP A 451 33.36 20.27 28.91
N GLY A 452 32.31 20.02 29.72
CA GLY A 452 31.44 21.01 30.32
C GLY A 452 30.08 21.18 29.63
N LEU A 453 29.77 20.40 28.59
CA LEU A 453 28.50 20.31 27.90
C LEU A 453 27.87 18.94 28.14
N SER A 454 26.77 18.89 28.90
CA SER A 454 26.09 17.61 29.17
C SER A 454 25.59 16.91 27.90
N ASP A 455 25.51 15.58 27.86
CA ASP A 455 25.09 14.80 26.69
C ASP A 455 23.70 15.20 26.14
N VAL A 456 22.82 15.66 27.04
CA VAL A 456 21.49 16.18 26.64
C VAL A 456 21.61 17.50 25.87
N ASP A 457 22.51 18.38 26.30
CA ASP A 457 22.80 19.64 25.63
C ASP A 457 23.62 19.40 24.36
N GLU A 458 24.56 18.46 24.36
CA GLU A 458 25.30 18.06 23.16
C GLU A 458 24.39 17.50 22.07
N ALA A 459 23.42 16.65 22.42
CA ALA A 459 22.39 16.21 21.48
C ALA A 459 21.58 17.39 20.90
N THR A 460 21.50 18.50 21.64
CA THR A 460 20.84 19.74 21.20
C THR A 460 21.72 20.57 20.27
N TYR A 461 23.03 20.67 20.55
CA TYR A 461 23.99 21.39 19.72
C TYR A 461 24.50 20.57 18.52
N GLY A 462 24.36 19.25 18.57
CA GLY A 462 24.80 18.31 17.54
C GLY A 462 26.25 17.85 17.69
N THR A 463 26.85 18.05 18.85
CA THR A 463 28.19 17.60 19.24
C THR A 463 28.18 16.15 19.69
N ASN A 464 29.36 15.56 19.94
CA ASN A 464 29.51 14.15 20.25
C ASN A 464 29.85 13.94 21.74
N PRO A 465 28.99 13.25 22.53
CA PRO A 465 29.21 13.04 23.97
C PRO A 465 30.48 12.32 24.40
N PHE A 466 31.17 11.70 23.45
CA PHE A 466 32.42 11.00 23.72
C PHE A 466 33.62 11.69 23.05
N ASP A 467 33.53 12.98 22.75
CA ASP A 467 34.58 13.76 22.08
C ASP A 467 34.44 15.27 22.33
N GLY A 468 35.05 15.75 23.41
CA GLY A 468 34.87 17.14 23.89
C GLY A 468 35.42 18.26 23.01
N ASP A 469 35.82 17.99 21.76
CA ASP A 469 36.21 18.96 20.73
C ASP A 469 35.75 18.39 19.38
N THR A 470 34.44 18.50 19.10
CA THR A 470 33.78 17.79 18.00
C THR A 470 34.35 18.19 16.63
N ASP A 471 34.73 19.45 16.43
CA ASP A 471 35.25 19.95 15.16
C ASP A 471 36.78 20.01 15.07
N ASN A 472 37.46 19.64 16.16
CA ASN A 472 38.90 19.44 16.29
C ASN A 472 39.71 20.72 16.02
N ASP A 473 39.23 21.83 16.54
CA ASP A 473 39.81 23.15 16.33
C ASP A 473 40.68 23.63 17.50
N GLY A 474 40.64 22.89 18.61
CA GLY A 474 41.39 23.14 19.84
C GLY A 474 40.61 23.86 20.94
N LEU A 475 39.33 24.18 20.73
CA LEU A 475 38.39 24.70 21.71
C LEU A 475 37.39 23.59 22.08
N LEU A 476 37.02 23.48 23.36
CA LEU A 476 36.07 22.44 23.79
C LEU A 476 34.64 22.85 23.46
N ASP A 477 33.77 21.90 23.14
CA ASP A 477 32.40 22.19 22.71
C ASP A 477 31.63 22.97 23.79
N GLY A 478 31.74 22.54 25.05
CA GLY A 478 31.20 23.25 26.21
C GLY A 478 31.75 24.67 26.37
N THR A 479 33.03 24.88 26.04
CA THR A 479 33.64 26.22 26.09
C THR A 479 33.07 27.14 25.02
N GLU A 480 32.85 26.63 23.81
CA GLU A 480 32.27 27.41 22.72
C GLU A 480 30.83 27.81 22.96
N VAL A 481 30.01 26.87 23.45
CA VAL A 481 28.62 27.13 23.82
C VAL A 481 28.53 28.24 24.89
N ASP A 482 29.41 28.17 25.90
CA ASP A 482 29.49 29.17 26.96
C ASP A 482 29.95 30.55 26.42
N MET A 483 30.96 30.57 25.53
CA MET A 483 31.44 31.79 24.88
C MET A 483 30.38 32.44 24.00
N ALA A 484 29.60 31.63 23.28
CA ALA A 484 28.59 32.12 22.35
C ALA A 484 27.43 32.85 23.04
N MET A 485 27.18 32.60 24.34
CA MET A 485 26.04 33.16 25.08
C MET A 485 24.68 33.01 24.34
N GLY A 486 24.53 31.93 23.55
CA GLY A 486 23.36 31.68 22.70
C GLY A 486 23.31 32.46 21.38
N GLY A 487 24.41 33.11 21.00
CA GLY A 487 24.61 33.83 19.73
C GLY A 487 25.03 32.96 18.55
N GLY A 488 25.42 31.70 18.81
CA GLY A 488 25.83 30.73 17.80
C GLY A 488 27.22 30.97 17.19
N CYS A 489 28.10 31.68 17.90
CA CYS A 489 29.51 31.85 17.55
C CYS A 489 30.33 32.14 18.83
N PRO A 490 31.50 31.49 19.06
CA PRO A 490 32.02 30.36 18.27
C PRO A 490 31.04 29.17 18.29
N ASN A 491 31.14 28.29 17.30
CA ASN A 491 30.17 27.24 17.07
C ASN A 491 30.87 25.88 17.02
N PRO A 492 30.50 24.94 17.92
CA PRO A 492 31.25 23.69 18.17
C PRO A 492 31.19 22.65 17.05
N LEU A 493 30.68 23.04 15.88
CA LEU A 493 30.62 22.22 14.68
C LEU A 493 31.39 22.85 13.51
N THR A 494 32.02 23.99 13.74
CA THR A 494 32.74 24.77 12.73
C THR A 494 34.04 25.32 13.30
N ALA A 495 35.11 24.60 12.97
CA ALA A 495 36.48 24.94 13.35
C ALA A 495 37.01 26.31 12.89
N ASP A 496 36.20 27.17 12.26
CA ASP A 496 36.52 28.52 11.78
C ASP A 496 35.16 29.22 11.58
N SER A 497 34.64 29.80 12.66
CA SER A 497 33.25 30.28 12.78
C SER A 497 32.97 31.53 11.94
N ASP A 498 33.97 32.41 11.76
CA ASP A 498 33.82 33.64 11.00
C ASP A 498 34.31 33.53 9.54
N GLY A 499 35.04 32.45 9.21
CA GLY A 499 35.51 32.10 7.89
C GLY A 499 36.74 32.87 7.44
N ASP A 500 37.56 33.38 8.36
CA ASP A 500 38.78 34.12 8.08
C ASP A 500 40.02 33.22 7.88
N THR A 501 39.90 31.90 8.08
CA THR A 501 40.94 30.85 7.98
C THR A 501 41.85 30.63 9.19
N ILE A 502 41.62 31.32 10.30
CA ILE A 502 42.13 30.94 11.63
C ILE A 502 41.04 30.09 12.32
N THR A 503 41.43 29.13 13.15
CA THR A 503 40.43 28.33 13.91
C THR A 503 40.01 29.04 15.19
N ASP A 504 38.80 28.79 15.71
CA ASP A 504 38.27 29.47 16.90
C ASP A 504 39.20 29.21 18.11
N GLY A 505 39.74 27.99 18.21
CA GLY A 505 40.79 27.64 19.15
C GLY A 505 42.10 28.44 18.99
N ASP A 506 42.60 28.62 17.75
CA ASP A 506 43.80 29.42 17.47
C ASP A 506 43.56 30.92 17.72
N GLU A 507 42.36 31.43 17.44
CA GLU A 507 41.96 32.82 17.71
C GLU A 507 41.89 33.11 19.20
N THR A 508 41.25 32.23 19.95
CA THR A 508 41.18 32.31 21.41
C THR A 508 42.57 32.27 22.03
N ALA A 509 43.50 31.49 21.46
CA ALA A 509 44.91 31.47 21.87
C ALA A 509 45.71 32.71 21.41
N GLY A 510 45.31 33.32 20.29
CA GLY A 510 45.89 34.52 19.67
C GLY A 510 45.37 35.85 20.21
N ASP A 511 44.42 35.83 21.14
CA ASP A 511 43.66 36.97 21.65
C ASP A 511 42.83 37.70 20.55
N THR A 512 42.50 37.04 19.44
CA THR A 512 41.51 37.51 18.44
C THR A 512 40.11 37.00 18.75
N ASP A 513 39.08 37.56 18.11
CA ASP A 513 37.67 37.24 18.35
C ASP A 513 37.17 36.22 17.31
N PRO A 514 36.87 34.96 17.70
CA PRO A 514 36.35 33.89 16.82
C PRO A 514 35.15 34.22 15.93
N CYS A 515 34.50 35.35 16.22
CA CYS A 515 33.30 35.81 15.54
C CYS A 515 33.53 37.03 14.64
N SER A 516 34.77 37.46 14.46
CA SER A 516 35.10 38.71 13.82
C SER A 516 36.33 38.61 12.95
N THR A 517 36.12 38.62 11.64
CA THR A 517 37.19 38.49 10.63
C THR A 517 38.21 39.66 10.62
N ASP A 518 38.09 40.60 11.56
CA ASP A 518 38.85 41.84 11.74
C ASP A 518 38.57 42.30 13.18
N THR A 519 39.29 41.71 14.14
CA THR A 519 39.05 41.89 15.59
C THR A 519 39.13 43.36 16.01
N ASP A 520 40.10 44.10 15.48
CA ASP A 520 40.31 45.49 15.86
C ASP A 520 39.55 46.52 15.00
N ASN A 521 38.92 46.07 13.91
CA ASN A 521 38.12 46.85 12.98
C ASN A 521 38.91 47.95 12.25
N ASP A 522 40.19 47.73 11.97
CA ASP A 522 41.01 48.66 11.21
C ASP A 522 40.96 48.47 9.68
N GLY A 523 40.32 47.38 9.24
CA GLY A 523 40.06 47.04 7.85
C GLY A 523 41.03 46.02 7.26
N VAL A 524 41.92 45.43 8.06
CA VAL A 524 42.79 44.31 7.71
C VAL A 524 42.32 43.05 8.44
N PRO A 525 41.99 41.96 7.73
CA PRO A 525 41.59 40.72 8.39
C PRO A 525 42.68 40.07 9.24
N ASP A 526 42.29 39.41 10.33
CA ASP A 526 43.20 38.89 11.36
C ASP A 526 44.21 37.90 10.79
N ASN A 527 43.79 37.03 9.86
CA ASN A 527 44.66 36.09 9.14
C ASN A 527 45.85 36.70 8.37
N ILE A 528 45.82 38.01 8.10
CA ILE A 528 46.89 38.74 7.43
C ILE A 528 47.36 39.98 8.21
N ASP A 529 46.70 40.33 9.31
CA ASP A 529 47.09 41.44 10.16
C ASP A 529 48.22 41.03 11.11
N PRO A 530 49.42 41.64 11.01
CA PRO A 530 50.48 41.44 11.99
C PRO A 530 50.17 42.02 13.38
N LEU A 531 49.11 42.83 13.53
CA LEU A 531 48.66 43.43 14.80
C LEU A 531 47.13 43.34 14.99
N PRO A 532 46.53 42.13 14.94
CA PRO A 532 45.07 41.93 14.79
C PRO A 532 44.21 42.44 15.96
N THR A 533 44.83 42.87 17.06
CA THR A 533 44.15 43.37 18.27
C THR A 533 44.35 44.87 18.51
N GLN A 534 45.03 45.58 17.60
CA GLN A 534 45.43 46.98 17.79
C GLN A 534 44.97 47.91 16.68
N PRO A 535 43.83 48.61 16.88
CA PRO A 535 43.20 49.34 15.80
C PRO A 535 44.09 50.45 15.26
N GLY A 536 44.34 50.40 13.95
CA GLY A 536 44.79 51.53 13.17
C GLY A 536 46.29 51.56 12.97
N VAL A 537 46.76 50.68 12.08
CA VAL A 537 48.00 50.91 11.32
C VAL A 537 47.83 52.14 10.43
N THR A 538 47.81 53.32 11.05
CA THR A 538 47.68 54.61 10.38
C THR A 538 49.05 55.13 10.00
N GLN A 539 49.10 56.02 9.00
CA GLN A 539 50.33 56.71 8.64
C GLN A 539 50.97 57.42 9.84
N ASP A 540 50.17 57.98 10.75
CA ASP A 540 50.64 58.68 11.95
C ASP A 540 51.21 57.69 13.00
N PHE A 541 50.59 56.52 13.17
CA PHE A 541 51.10 55.44 14.03
C PHE A 541 52.47 54.94 13.58
N LEU A 542 52.61 54.60 12.30
CA LEU A 542 53.89 54.14 11.73
C LEU A 542 54.94 55.24 11.76
N GLU A 543 54.54 56.50 11.55
CA GLU A 543 55.45 57.64 11.70
C GLU A 543 55.98 57.72 13.13
N ASP A 544 55.10 57.70 14.13
CA ASP A 544 55.48 57.83 15.55
C ASP A 544 56.33 56.65 16.03
N TRP A 545 56.01 55.42 15.64
CA TRP A 545 56.83 54.24 15.98
C TRP A 545 58.24 54.33 15.37
N VAL A 546 58.36 54.65 14.07
CA VAL A 546 59.68 54.80 13.44
C VAL A 546 60.43 56.04 13.97
N ARG A 547 59.71 57.08 14.42
CA ARG A 547 60.31 58.21 15.14
C ARG A 547 60.87 57.82 16.49
N GLU A 548 60.18 56.98 17.26
CA GLU A 548 60.69 56.43 18.51
C GLU A 548 61.94 55.58 18.27
N LEU A 549 61.93 54.70 17.25
CA LEU A 549 63.09 53.91 16.83
C LEU A 549 64.32 54.81 16.56
N ALA A 550 64.11 55.93 15.87
CA ALA A 550 65.16 56.88 15.53
C ALA A 550 65.63 57.72 16.73
N THR A 551 64.76 58.06 17.68
CA THR A 551 65.04 59.05 18.72
C THR A 551 65.37 58.44 20.08
N ASP A 552 64.93 57.21 20.36
CA ASP A 552 65.14 56.54 21.63
C ASP A 552 65.74 55.14 21.48
N THR A 553 65.08 54.22 20.76
CA THR A 553 65.49 52.81 20.68
C THR A 553 66.92 52.65 20.17
N ILE A 554 67.24 53.09 18.94
CA ILE A 554 68.59 52.95 18.39
C ILE A 554 69.63 53.77 19.18
N PRO A 555 69.36 55.04 19.58
CA PRO A 555 70.29 55.82 20.39
C PRO A 555 70.65 55.22 21.76
N SER A 556 69.70 54.51 22.39
CA SER A 556 69.86 53.90 23.72
C SER A 556 70.73 52.63 23.70
N LEU A 557 70.86 51.96 22.56
CA LEU A 557 71.66 50.73 22.41
C LEU A 557 73.12 50.91 22.82
N ASP A 558 73.62 49.94 23.58
CA ASP A 558 75.00 49.94 24.07
C ASP A 558 76.00 49.80 22.92
N LEU A 559 77.12 50.56 22.99
CA LEU A 559 78.13 50.56 21.94
C LEU A 559 78.87 49.21 21.81
N SER A 560 78.84 48.36 22.84
CA SER A 560 79.41 47.02 22.80
C SER A 560 78.73 46.12 21.76
N LEU A 561 77.43 46.32 21.50
CA LEU A 561 76.64 45.59 20.51
C LEU A 561 77.14 45.82 19.07
N PHE A 562 77.76 46.97 18.79
CA PHE A 562 78.23 47.29 17.44
C PHE A 562 79.65 46.76 17.20
N THR A 563 79.88 46.17 16.03
CA THR A 563 81.21 45.72 15.61
C THR A 563 82.08 46.93 15.18
N GLY A 564 83.41 46.83 15.37
CA GLY A 564 84.34 47.87 14.89
C GLY A 564 85.60 48.05 15.74
N PRO A 565 86.64 48.72 15.19
CA PRO A 565 87.97 48.78 15.81
C PRO A 565 88.09 49.75 17.01
N ASN A 566 87.13 50.65 17.22
CA ASN A 566 87.09 51.58 18.35
C ASN A 566 85.68 52.16 18.55
N ASN A 567 85.46 52.86 19.66
CA ASN A 567 84.15 53.44 20.02
C ASN A 567 83.66 54.52 19.04
N ASN A 568 84.54 55.16 18.27
CA ASN A 568 84.12 56.13 17.25
C ASN A 568 83.50 55.40 16.05
N ALA A 569 84.09 54.29 15.62
CA ALA A 569 83.53 53.45 14.55
C ALA A 569 82.18 52.84 14.97
N LYS A 570 82.09 52.32 16.20
CA LYS A 570 80.86 51.77 16.79
C LYS A 570 79.73 52.80 16.84
N ARG A 571 80.02 54.01 17.36
CA ARG A 571 79.07 55.12 17.38
C ARG A 571 78.66 55.58 15.99
N GLY A 572 79.58 55.56 15.02
CA GLY A 572 79.29 55.88 13.62
C GLY A 572 78.25 54.95 13.00
N ARG A 573 78.32 53.64 13.30
CA ARG A 573 77.34 52.64 12.84
C ARG A 573 75.97 52.85 13.47
N ARG A 574 75.91 52.98 14.80
CA ARG A 574 74.67 53.31 15.51
C ARG A 574 74.03 54.59 14.98
N ASN A 575 74.80 55.66 14.81
CA ASN A 575 74.30 56.91 14.25
C ASN A 575 73.82 56.75 12.79
N SER A 576 74.43 55.86 12.01
CA SER A 576 73.96 55.54 10.66
C SER A 576 72.57 54.89 10.69
N PHE A 577 72.31 54.00 11.65
CA PHE A 577 70.98 53.41 11.84
C PHE A 577 69.97 54.49 12.26
N THR A 578 70.30 55.31 13.26
CA THR A 578 69.48 56.46 13.68
C THR A 578 69.08 57.37 12.52
N VAL A 579 70.04 57.73 11.66
CA VAL A 579 69.76 58.61 10.50
C VAL A 579 68.85 57.93 9.49
N ARG A 580 69.02 56.62 9.25
CA ARG A 580 68.17 55.85 8.34
C ARG A 580 66.74 55.71 8.87
N ALA A 581 66.58 55.40 10.15
CA ALA A 581 65.27 55.39 10.80
C ALA A 581 64.60 56.77 10.73
N ALA A 582 65.34 57.86 10.95
CA ALA A 582 64.81 59.21 10.78
C ALA A 582 64.42 59.54 9.33
N VAL A 583 65.12 58.98 8.34
CA VAL A 583 64.73 59.10 6.92
C VAL A 583 63.46 58.31 6.65
N ALA A 584 63.33 57.11 7.20
CA ALA A 584 62.12 56.30 7.09
C ALA A 584 60.91 57.02 7.70
N ALA A 585 61.00 57.51 8.95
CA ALA A 585 59.94 58.29 9.58
C ALA A 585 59.48 59.49 8.74
N ASN A 586 60.42 60.26 8.19
CA ASN A 586 60.04 61.38 7.31
C ASN A 586 59.44 60.92 5.98
N ALA A 587 59.83 59.77 5.45
CA ALA A 587 59.23 59.22 4.25
C ALA A 587 57.78 58.78 4.50
N ILE A 588 57.51 58.13 5.64
CA ILE A 588 56.17 57.75 6.11
C ILE A 588 55.29 58.99 6.25
N ALA A 589 55.78 60.04 6.92
CA ALA A 589 55.07 61.32 7.09
C ALA A 589 54.63 61.98 5.77
N ASN A 590 55.29 61.65 4.66
CA ASN A 590 54.99 62.15 3.31
C ASN A 590 54.27 61.12 2.42
N GLY A 591 53.81 60.00 2.99
CA GLY A 591 53.14 58.91 2.26
C GLY A 591 54.05 58.17 1.26
N ASN A 592 55.36 58.15 1.48
CA ASN A 592 56.33 57.49 0.60
C ASN A 592 56.89 56.21 1.24
N TYR A 593 56.03 55.19 1.34
CA TYR A 593 56.32 53.94 2.02
C TYR A 593 57.47 53.16 1.37
N ILE A 594 57.62 53.19 0.03
CA ILE A 594 58.76 52.55 -0.66
C ILE A 594 60.11 53.10 -0.15
N VAL A 595 60.22 54.42 0.05
CA VAL A 595 61.46 55.02 0.57
C VAL A 595 61.68 54.66 2.04
N ALA A 596 60.60 54.53 2.81
CA ALA A 596 60.68 54.08 4.20
C ALA A 596 61.16 52.63 4.31
N ILE A 597 60.55 51.71 3.54
CA ILE A 597 60.93 50.29 3.45
C ILE A 597 62.40 50.16 3.09
N VAL A 598 62.86 50.78 1.99
CA VAL A 598 64.27 50.70 1.57
C VAL A 598 65.24 51.21 2.65
N ALA A 599 64.84 52.24 3.41
CA ALA A 599 65.65 52.76 4.49
C ALA A 599 65.76 51.78 5.67
N LEU A 600 64.64 51.16 6.06
CA LEU A 600 64.56 50.16 7.13
C LEU A 600 65.21 48.83 6.73
N GLU A 601 64.95 48.31 5.53
CA GLU A 601 65.61 47.13 4.97
C GLU A 601 67.13 47.28 4.98
N THR A 602 67.65 48.49 4.70
CA THR A 602 69.09 48.72 4.77
C THR A 602 69.62 48.55 6.20
N ILE A 603 68.84 48.95 7.21
CA ILE A 603 69.21 48.71 8.61
C ILE A 603 69.15 47.21 8.91
N TYR A 604 68.03 46.55 8.57
CA TYR A 604 67.83 45.11 8.76
C TYR A 604 68.98 44.27 8.16
N VAL A 605 69.36 44.52 6.91
CA VAL A 605 70.49 43.83 6.26
C VAL A 605 71.83 44.12 6.94
N GLN A 606 72.04 45.33 7.46
CA GLN A 606 73.26 45.68 8.20
C GLN A 606 73.32 45.04 9.58
N ILE A 607 72.17 44.72 10.17
CA ILE A 607 72.03 43.99 11.43
C ILE A 607 72.30 42.49 11.22
N ASN A 608 71.69 41.87 10.20
CA ASN A 608 71.71 40.41 10.00
C ASN A 608 72.83 39.89 9.07
N GLY A 609 73.60 40.77 8.43
CA GLY A 609 74.85 40.40 7.77
C GLY A 609 74.70 39.59 6.46
N GLN A 610 73.68 39.87 5.64
CA GLN A 610 73.53 39.17 4.35
C GLN A 610 74.44 39.76 3.25
N GLY A 611 75.32 38.93 2.67
CA GLY A 611 76.17 39.27 1.52
C GLY A 611 77.58 39.82 1.84
N PRO A 612 78.24 40.55 0.93
CA PRO A 612 79.64 41.00 1.09
C PRO A 612 79.83 42.16 2.10
N ILE A 613 78.78 42.50 2.85
CA ILE A 613 78.76 43.60 3.82
C ILE A 613 79.21 43.04 5.18
N PRO A 614 80.13 43.69 5.92
CA PRO A 614 80.45 43.27 7.27
C PRO A 614 79.20 43.34 8.14
N ASP A 615 78.96 42.36 9.01
CA ASP A 615 77.98 42.44 10.09
C ASP A 615 78.27 43.68 10.98
N TRP A 616 77.30 44.58 11.16
CA TRP A 616 77.48 45.83 11.93
C TRP A 616 77.15 45.70 13.41
N MET A 617 76.51 44.60 13.81
CA MET A 617 76.22 44.26 15.20
C MET A 617 76.85 42.91 15.57
N HIS A 618 76.83 42.56 16.85
CA HIS A 618 77.17 41.23 17.33
C HIS A 618 75.86 40.48 17.62
N PRO A 619 75.75 39.19 17.25
CA PRO A 619 74.59 38.38 17.61
C PRO A 619 74.32 38.43 19.12
N SER A 620 73.13 38.87 19.49
CA SER A 620 72.68 39.07 20.88
C SER A 620 71.16 39.17 20.94
N PRO A 621 70.52 38.95 22.10
CA PRO A 621 69.09 39.15 22.26
C PRO A 621 68.64 40.57 21.87
N GLU A 622 69.42 41.60 22.22
CA GLU A 622 69.11 42.98 21.86
C GLU A 622 69.25 43.25 20.35
N GLN A 623 70.18 42.55 19.69
CA GLN A 623 70.31 42.61 18.23
C GLN A 623 69.13 41.93 17.53
N ALA A 624 68.70 40.77 18.03
CA ALA A 624 67.55 40.04 17.50
C ALA A 624 66.27 40.87 17.68
N ALA A 625 66.01 41.39 18.89
CA ALA A 625 64.84 42.23 19.17
C ALA A 625 64.76 43.46 18.26
N LEU A 626 65.89 44.14 17.99
CA LEU A 626 65.91 45.25 17.04
C LEU A 626 65.65 44.79 15.59
N ALA A 627 66.15 43.63 15.19
CA ALA A 627 65.89 43.09 13.87
C ALA A 627 64.40 42.76 13.70
N ASP A 628 63.80 42.11 14.69
CA ASP A 628 62.39 41.74 14.72
C ASP A 628 61.48 42.98 14.68
N GLU A 629 61.78 44.00 15.49
CA GLU A 629 61.03 45.28 15.47
C GLU A 629 61.10 45.98 14.10
N ILE A 630 62.27 45.95 13.45
CA ILE A 630 62.43 46.54 12.11
C ILE A 630 61.71 45.72 11.04
N GLU A 631 61.69 44.39 11.17
CA GLU A 631 60.98 43.50 10.26
C GLU A 631 59.47 43.72 10.33
N GLN A 632 58.90 43.76 11.54
CA GLN A 632 57.48 44.11 11.76
C GLN A 632 57.11 45.47 11.13
N LEU A 633 57.96 46.49 11.32
CA LEU A 633 57.75 47.79 10.70
C LEU A 633 57.80 47.75 9.17
N ILE A 634 58.67 46.91 8.58
CA ILE A 634 58.75 46.72 7.12
C ILE A 634 57.46 46.06 6.61
N ASP A 635 57.00 45.01 7.28
CA ASP A 635 55.79 44.26 6.88
C ASP A 635 54.54 45.15 6.95
N LEU A 636 54.38 45.93 8.02
CA LEU A 636 53.32 46.93 8.14
C LEU A 636 53.38 48.00 7.03
N LEU A 637 54.58 48.43 6.63
CA LEU A 637 54.74 49.38 5.53
C LEU A 637 54.44 48.77 4.16
N ILE A 638 54.61 47.45 4.00
CA ILE A 638 54.23 46.71 2.80
C ILE A 638 52.70 46.59 2.73
N LEU A 639 52.02 46.35 3.85
CA LEU A 639 50.55 46.34 3.92
C LEU A 639 49.94 47.71 3.55
N MET A 640 50.59 48.81 3.93
CA MET A 640 50.15 50.17 3.58
C MET A 640 50.37 50.56 2.11
N LEU A 641 51.09 49.76 1.33
CA LEU A 641 51.38 49.99 -0.10
C LEU A 641 50.34 49.35 -1.02
#